data_AF-A0A7C3TJQ2-F1
#
_entry.id   AF-A0A7C3TJQ2-F1
#
_cell.length_a   1.000
_cell.length_b   1.000
_cell.length_c   1.000
_cell.angle_alpha   90.00
_cell.angle_beta   90.00
_cell.angle_gamma   90.00
#
_symmetry.space_group_name_H-M   'P 1'
#
loop_
_entity.id
_entity.type
_entity.pdbx_description
1 polymer ?
#
loop_
_entity_poly.entity_id
_entity_poly.type
_entity_poly.pdbx_seq_one_letter_code
_entity_poly.pdbx_strand_id
1 'polypeptide(L)'
;MSMFTELVNEFTALIEAVFEKKVQERKINAPEMASSLDEFENIYMQDYDGDEPIEQGFFRTFLHWLEQYYDYHRNYDSVDTITKIKWLSANPVTNPNNGEIPAVVKNLVLTGAGVKPTVPNPDTMLPFEMSWDLGSNILEGQFAYNSTDNKWYYRKGNQILELKAGLNLSTSDISNLDTTLNNYNVRITSAEGNITNLQNSVNGINTTLSNVQTTVNNQGNSINSLQTNVNNIQTNYLQKAEAQNLYSLKDHNHDLVYATISNLNQLQDKIFDETGNYFDPINIKPLTIETKMLRTGSKSEMFQVSGALFITNMDYWATPPVKNENILSIICSNAKLTHLQFYNSQTGQDEVKSWNLTAGKPQGETQDGRWANLDSGTAYYIYALCSKSDNTGQIILDALPRQVENDSNTAYYFFLIGVLHTPVNGVRAISLTYGQTAINGKFIKTGKIESLDGQTYFDLDNGIIGGRITFLPGSGGYSNLSDKPNSLTDINSTEGNKLAGIADGADNTKTTIDGGLVTTGKIILQDGASVQKAGITAEGSGDSQVRIWAGATYNNRSTAPFRVLQDGSMYATKGTIAGWNLAADALYTGTKSLASGYNPNTAITIGADGSIHTRNFYINSDGTLGFRTSVLGKRIEIDSINNKFTLYANDGVSYIEIDDTVGSYNYPIIHIAYGTHNNSYLTGLGISVEDTNIGTLFYWFATKPFLYTMATPLVIKGLPLRNRDSGDWANVNVRVSTGEVYLTTDD
;
A
#
# COMPACT_ATOMS: atom_id res chain seq x y z
N MET A 1 58.00 18.93 3.07
CA MET A 1 58.51 18.37 4.33
C MET A 1 57.49 18.50 5.47
N SER A 2 56.91 19.69 5.74
CA SER A 2 55.85 19.80 6.78
C SER A 2 54.57 18.99 6.48
N MET A 3 54.13 18.94 5.21
CA MET A 3 52.99 18.11 4.80
C MET A 3 53.21 16.60 5.00
N PHE A 4 54.46 16.12 5.01
CA PHE A 4 54.75 14.70 5.20
C PHE A 4 54.74 14.33 6.70
N THR A 5 55.19 15.25 7.56
CA THR A 5 55.09 15.10 9.02
C THR A 5 53.64 15.13 9.50
N GLU A 6 52.80 15.97 8.88
CA GLU A 6 51.36 16.04 9.19
C GLU A 6 50.62 14.76 8.77
N LEU A 7 50.94 14.22 7.58
CA LEU A 7 50.37 12.96 7.09
C LEU A 7 50.79 11.76 7.96
N VAL A 8 52.05 11.71 8.42
CA VAL A 8 52.54 10.64 9.31
C VAL A 8 51.88 10.72 10.68
N ASN A 9 51.65 11.92 11.21
CA ASN A 9 50.98 12.10 12.50
C ASN A 9 49.49 11.74 12.44
N GLU A 10 48.79 12.13 11.38
CA GLU A 10 47.38 11.74 11.18
C GLU A 10 47.23 10.23 10.96
N PHE A 11 48.16 9.60 10.24
CA PHE A 11 48.14 8.16 10.00
C PHE A 11 48.47 7.36 11.27
N THR A 12 49.37 7.87 12.12
CA THR A 12 49.68 7.26 13.42
C THR A 12 48.47 7.34 14.36
N ALA A 13 47.78 8.48 14.40
CA ALA A 13 46.55 8.65 15.17
C ALA A 13 45.39 7.75 14.66
N LEU A 14 45.31 7.52 13.34
CA LEU A 14 44.34 6.61 12.75
C LEU A 14 44.62 5.15 13.14
N ILE A 15 45.88 4.74 13.17
CA ILE A 15 46.29 3.39 13.59
C ILE A 15 45.98 3.15 15.06
N GLU A 16 46.30 4.11 15.94
CA GLU A 16 45.98 4.03 17.37
C GLU A 16 44.46 3.94 17.63
N ALA A 17 43.65 4.74 16.91
CA ALA A 17 42.20 4.72 17.04
C ALA A 17 41.56 3.41 16.52
N VAL A 18 42.10 2.83 15.44
CA VAL A 18 41.66 1.52 14.93
C VAL A 18 42.04 0.39 15.88
N PHE A 19 43.20 0.50 16.53
CA PHE A 19 43.68 -0.45 17.52
C PHE A 19 42.82 -0.44 18.80
N GLU A 20 42.55 0.73 19.38
CA GLU A 20 41.67 0.87 20.56
C GLU A 20 40.25 0.36 20.30
N LYS A 21 39.71 0.61 19.10
CA LYS A 21 38.37 0.14 18.71
C LYS A 21 38.30 -1.38 18.59
N LYS A 22 39.31 -2.02 18.01
CA LYS A 22 39.36 -3.50 17.92
C LYS A 22 39.60 -4.17 19.28
N VAL A 23 40.30 -3.52 20.21
CA VAL A 23 40.45 -3.98 21.60
C VAL A 23 39.12 -3.93 22.36
N GLN A 24 38.33 -2.86 22.21
CA GLN A 24 37.00 -2.76 22.84
C GLN A 24 35.97 -3.74 22.25
N GLU A 25 36.00 -4.00 20.95
CA GLU A 25 35.06 -4.92 20.28
C GLU A 25 35.31 -6.40 20.64
N ARG A 26 36.50 -6.77 21.14
CA ARG A 26 36.85 -8.17 21.49
C ARG A 26 36.81 -8.54 22.98
N LYS A 27 36.43 -7.65 23.90
CA LYS A 27 36.31 -7.91 25.35
C LYS A 27 37.51 -8.66 25.97
N ILE A 28 38.73 -8.25 25.64
CA ILE A 28 39.94 -8.77 26.29
C ILE A 28 40.24 -7.87 27.50
N ASN A 29 40.20 -8.44 28.71
CA ASN A 29 40.62 -7.77 29.93
C ASN A 29 42.13 -7.52 29.89
N ALA A 30 42.56 -6.26 29.88
CA ALA A 30 43.96 -5.90 30.08
C ALA A 30 44.34 -6.06 31.57
N PRO A 31 45.27 -6.97 31.88
CA PRO A 31 46.50 -6.48 32.48
C PRO A 31 47.70 -7.35 32.09
N GLU A 32 48.49 -6.90 31.13
CA GLU A 32 49.95 -7.14 31.03
C GLU A 32 50.44 -6.40 29.79
N MET A 33 50.87 -5.15 29.98
CA MET A 33 51.61 -4.40 28.97
C MET A 33 53.04 -4.97 28.92
N ALA A 34 53.38 -5.62 27.80
CA ALA A 34 54.77 -5.85 27.42
C ALA A 34 55.45 -4.48 27.26
N SER A 35 56.65 -4.35 27.84
CA SER A 35 57.35 -3.08 27.98
C SER A 35 58.28 -2.75 26.81
N SER A 36 58.26 -3.55 25.73
CA SER A 36 59.00 -3.27 24.49
C SER A 36 58.45 -4.02 23.28
N LEU A 37 58.72 -3.48 22.08
CA LEU A 37 58.30 -4.01 20.78
C LEU A 37 58.91 -5.40 20.49
N ASP A 38 60.07 -5.71 21.08
CA ASP A 38 60.80 -6.96 20.86
C ASP A 38 60.19 -8.18 21.58
N GLU A 39 59.39 -7.96 22.64
CA GLU A 39 58.65 -9.04 23.33
C GLU A 39 57.39 -9.48 22.56
N PHE A 40 56.83 -8.61 21.71
CA PHE A 40 55.62 -8.90 20.94
C PHE A 40 55.90 -9.84 19.76
N GLU A 41 57.08 -9.74 19.12
CA GLU A 41 57.48 -10.65 18.04
C GLU A 41 57.66 -12.11 18.51
N ASN A 42 58.04 -12.34 19.77
CA ASN A 42 58.26 -13.70 20.28
C ASN A 42 56.97 -14.42 20.72
N ILE A 43 55.93 -13.69 21.15
CA ILE A 43 54.64 -14.30 21.54
C ILE A 43 53.81 -14.68 20.32
N TYR A 44 53.97 -13.99 19.19
CA TYR A 44 53.19 -14.23 17.97
C TYR A 44 53.75 -15.32 17.04
N MET A 45 54.92 -15.89 17.35
CA MET A 45 55.62 -16.86 16.49
C MET A 45 55.51 -18.33 16.93
N GLN A 46 54.73 -18.66 17.96
CA GLN A 46 54.63 -20.06 18.46
C GLN A 46 53.35 -20.84 18.10
N ASP A 47 52.30 -20.22 17.55
CA ASP A 47 51.07 -20.91 17.13
C ASP A 47 50.86 -20.82 15.61
N TYR A 48 51.78 -21.44 14.85
CA TYR A 48 51.63 -21.57 13.41
C TYR A 48 51.47 -23.04 13.01
N ASP A 49 50.23 -23.51 13.03
CA ASP A 49 49.80 -24.70 12.30
C ASP A 49 48.96 -24.23 11.10
N GLY A 50 49.22 -24.84 9.94
CA GLY A 50 48.99 -24.26 8.62
C GLY A 50 47.54 -23.85 8.32
N ASP A 51 47.37 -22.59 7.93
CA ASP A 51 46.58 -22.10 6.78
C ASP A 51 46.46 -20.56 6.91
N GLU A 52 47.35 -19.83 6.22
CA GLU A 52 47.45 -18.36 6.31
C GLU A 52 46.49 -17.62 5.36
N PRO A 53 45.77 -16.58 5.84
CA PRO A 53 45.17 -15.56 5.01
C PRO A 53 46.11 -14.36 4.82
N ILE A 54 46.55 -14.14 3.57
CA ILE A 54 46.86 -12.93 2.76
C ILE A 54 47.32 -11.60 3.41
N GLU A 55 47.06 -11.30 4.68
CA GLU A 55 47.37 -10.01 5.31
C GLU A 55 48.83 -9.88 5.80
N GLN A 56 49.56 -10.97 6.04
CA GLN A 56 50.97 -10.91 6.45
C GLN A 56 51.94 -10.58 5.29
N GLY A 57 51.57 -10.91 4.06
CA GLY A 57 52.31 -10.50 2.86
C GLY A 57 52.22 -8.99 2.63
N PHE A 58 51.06 -8.39 2.90
CA PHE A 58 50.80 -6.99 2.58
C PHE A 58 51.68 -6.03 3.39
N PHE A 59 51.93 -6.32 4.67
CA PHE A 59 52.73 -5.44 5.53
C PHE A 59 54.23 -5.49 5.18
N ARG A 60 54.77 -6.69 4.88
CA ARG A 60 56.15 -6.83 4.38
C ARG A 60 56.32 -6.23 2.98
N THR A 61 55.36 -6.42 2.07
CA THR A 61 55.40 -5.85 0.72
C THR A 61 55.25 -4.33 0.73
N PHE A 62 54.47 -3.77 1.66
CA PHE A 62 54.28 -2.32 1.78
C PHE A 62 55.52 -1.62 2.37
N LEU A 63 56.18 -2.21 3.36
CA LEU A 63 57.47 -1.72 3.89
C LEU A 63 58.60 -1.83 2.84
N HIS A 64 58.67 -2.94 2.10
CA HIS A 64 59.61 -3.08 0.97
C HIS A 64 59.30 -2.08 -0.15
N TRP A 65 58.03 -1.79 -0.42
CA TRP A 65 57.62 -0.80 -1.41
C TRP A 65 57.95 0.62 -0.95
N LEU A 66 57.81 0.95 0.35
CA LEU A 66 58.21 2.23 0.93
C LEU A 66 59.74 2.41 0.93
N GLU A 67 60.51 1.38 1.24
CA GLU A 67 61.98 1.39 1.10
C GLU A 67 62.41 1.54 -0.36
N GLN A 68 61.79 0.80 -1.29
CA GLN A 68 62.05 0.98 -2.73
C GLN A 68 61.59 2.35 -3.24
N TYR A 69 60.50 2.90 -2.72
CA TYR A 69 60.02 4.23 -3.08
C TYR A 69 60.95 5.33 -2.53
N TYR A 70 61.47 5.16 -1.32
CA TYR A 70 62.46 6.05 -0.70
C TYR A 70 63.81 6.00 -1.43
N ASP A 71 64.28 4.81 -1.84
CA ASP A 71 65.52 4.65 -2.64
C ASP A 71 65.37 5.09 -4.10
N TYR A 72 64.19 4.88 -4.71
CA TYR A 72 63.89 5.35 -6.07
C TYR A 72 63.81 6.88 -6.15
N HIS A 73 63.36 7.57 -5.09
CA HIS A 73 63.26 9.03 -5.05
C HIS A 73 64.50 9.73 -4.48
N ARG A 74 65.40 9.02 -3.78
CA ARG A 74 66.73 9.56 -3.38
C ARG A 74 67.69 9.72 -4.56
N ASN A 75 67.49 8.95 -5.63
CA ASN A 75 68.33 8.99 -6.84
C ASN A 75 67.71 9.78 -8.02
N TYR A 76 66.57 10.45 -7.83
CA TYR A 76 65.94 11.29 -8.85
C TYR A 76 65.76 12.72 -8.36
N ASP A 77 66.83 13.29 -7.79
CA ASP A 77 66.95 14.74 -7.71
C ASP A 77 67.43 15.27 -9.07
N SER A 78 66.69 16.25 -9.56
CA SER A 78 66.72 16.90 -10.88
C SER A 78 68.04 17.60 -11.27
N VAL A 79 69.17 16.88 -11.26
CA VAL A 79 70.53 17.38 -11.56
C VAL A 79 71.20 16.61 -12.70
N ASP A 80 70.46 15.83 -13.50
CA ASP A 80 71.06 14.99 -14.55
C ASP A 80 71.14 15.67 -15.94
N THR A 81 70.38 16.73 -16.22
CA THR A 81 70.47 17.44 -17.52
C THR A 81 71.64 18.43 -17.55
N ILE A 82 71.93 19.13 -16.45
CA ILE A 82 73.02 20.13 -16.39
C ILE A 82 74.39 19.45 -16.22
N THR A 83 74.46 18.28 -15.57
CA THR A 83 75.70 17.52 -15.37
C THR A 83 76.09 16.72 -16.63
N LYS A 84 75.12 16.17 -17.39
CA LYS A 84 75.37 15.59 -18.72
C LYS A 84 75.86 16.62 -19.74
N ILE A 85 75.36 17.86 -19.67
CA ILE A 85 75.86 18.97 -20.51
C ILE A 85 77.30 19.35 -20.13
N LYS A 86 77.67 19.34 -18.84
CA LYS A 86 79.06 19.59 -18.41
C LYS A 86 80.02 18.44 -18.75
N TRP A 87 79.58 17.18 -18.69
CA TRP A 87 80.41 16.01 -19.03
C TRP A 87 80.75 15.94 -20.53
N LEU A 88 79.79 16.24 -21.41
CA LEU A 88 80.00 16.32 -22.86
C LEU A 88 80.90 17.50 -23.29
N SER A 89 81.03 18.53 -22.47
CA SER A 89 81.97 19.64 -22.71
C SER A 89 83.41 19.34 -22.30
N ALA A 90 83.63 18.31 -21.46
CA ALA A 90 84.92 18.03 -20.82
C ALA A 90 85.63 16.75 -21.32
N ASN A 91 84.96 15.85 -22.06
CA ASN A 91 85.58 14.62 -22.59
C ASN A 91 85.06 14.28 -24.00
N PRO A 92 85.82 14.54 -25.09
CA PRO A 92 85.44 14.12 -26.42
C PRO A 92 85.60 12.60 -26.57
N VAL A 93 84.51 11.91 -26.91
CA VAL A 93 84.51 10.49 -27.27
C VAL A 93 85.20 10.32 -28.62
N THR A 94 86.29 9.55 -28.66
CA THR A 94 86.93 9.08 -29.90
C THR A 94 86.17 7.87 -30.46
N ASN A 95 85.80 7.91 -31.74
CA ASN A 95 85.17 6.77 -32.44
C ASN A 95 86.26 5.91 -33.14
N PRO A 96 86.25 4.58 -32.96
CA PRO A 96 87.32 3.66 -33.39
C PRO A 96 87.33 3.26 -34.89
N ASN A 97 86.81 4.07 -35.81
CA ASN A 97 86.88 3.78 -37.24
C ASN A 97 87.69 4.85 -37.97
N ASN A 98 88.88 4.45 -38.45
CA ASN A 98 89.87 5.25 -39.20
C ASN A 98 89.32 5.82 -40.53
N GLY A 99 88.43 6.81 -40.44
CA GLY A 99 88.16 7.78 -41.49
C GLY A 99 88.47 9.16 -40.93
N GLU A 100 89.35 9.90 -41.60
CA GLU A 100 89.75 11.26 -41.22
C GLU A 100 88.53 12.11 -40.84
N ILE A 101 88.53 12.65 -39.62
CA ILE A 101 87.60 13.71 -39.23
C ILE A 101 87.97 14.93 -40.09
N PRO A 102 87.09 15.44 -40.96
CA PRO A 102 87.34 16.70 -41.65
C PRO A 102 87.56 17.79 -40.60
N ALA A 103 88.55 18.66 -40.81
CA ALA A 103 89.05 19.65 -39.85
C ALA A 103 88.05 20.76 -39.46
N VAL A 104 86.73 20.52 -39.44
CA VAL A 104 85.71 21.56 -39.30
C VAL A 104 84.55 21.28 -38.36
N VAL A 105 84.83 20.74 -37.18
CA VAL A 105 83.88 20.85 -36.07
C VAL A 105 84.54 21.57 -34.89
N LYS A 106 84.39 22.90 -34.87
CA LYS A 106 84.65 23.71 -33.67
C LYS A 106 83.34 23.90 -32.92
N ASN A 107 83.37 23.65 -31.60
CA ASN A 107 82.22 23.83 -30.71
C ASN A 107 81.71 25.27 -30.73
N LEU A 108 80.40 25.44 -30.63
CA LEU A 108 79.72 26.73 -30.55
C LEU A 108 80.15 27.45 -29.24
N VAL A 109 80.87 28.56 -29.34
CA VAL A 109 81.24 29.39 -28.17
C VAL A 109 80.25 30.54 -28.05
N LEU A 110 79.47 30.59 -26.96
CA LEU A 110 78.62 31.73 -26.63
C LEU A 110 79.47 32.81 -25.94
N THR A 111 79.74 33.91 -26.63
CA THR A 111 80.63 34.98 -26.12
C THR A 111 79.92 36.03 -25.26
N GLY A 112 78.61 35.88 -24.98
CA GLY A 112 77.85 36.76 -24.09
C GLY A 112 76.37 36.87 -24.47
N ALA A 113 75.53 37.27 -23.51
CA ALA A 113 74.07 37.36 -23.69
C ALA A 113 73.70 38.45 -24.71
N GLY A 114 72.87 38.09 -25.70
CA GLY A 114 72.35 39.01 -26.73
C GLY A 114 73.17 39.11 -28.02
N VAL A 115 74.30 38.41 -28.14
CA VAL A 115 75.09 38.36 -29.38
C VAL A 115 74.82 37.04 -30.13
N LYS A 116 74.58 37.12 -31.44
CA LYS A 116 74.34 35.98 -32.33
C LYS A 116 75.60 35.08 -32.36
N PRO A 117 75.50 33.77 -32.12
CA PRO A 117 76.68 32.89 -32.15
C PRO A 117 77.30 32.88 -33.55
N THR A 118 78.60 33.17 -33.64
CA THR A 118 79.38 33.03 -34.87
C THR A 118 79.96 31.63 -34.95
N VAL A 119 79.46 30.83 -35.89
CA VAL A 119 80.01 29.50 -36.19
C VAL A 119 81.13 29.68 -37.22
N PRO A 120 82.34 29.11 -36.99
CA PRO A 120 83.31 28.91 -38.05
C PRO A 120 82.74 27.86 -39.02
N ASN A 121 82.53 28.29 -40.25
CA ASN A 121 82.02 27.53 -41.39
C ASN A 121 82.86 26.26 -41.67
N PRO A 122 82.26 25.06 -41.87
CA PRO A 122 82.77 24.07 -42.82
C PRO A 122 82.48 24.51 -44.24
N ASP A 123 83.41 24.20 -45.13
CA ASP A 123 83.56 24.80 -46.43
C ASP A 123 82.27 24.93 -47.26
N THR A 124 82.12 26.16 -47.75
CA THR A 124 81.46 26.57 -48.99
C THR A 124 79.96 26.29 -49.16
N MET A 125 79.15 27.29 -48.84
CA MET A 125 78.27 27.91 -49.86
C MET A 125 78.26 29.42 -49.65
N LEU A 126 78.70 30.17 -50.67
CA LEU A 126 78.70 31.64 -50.65
C LEU A 126 77.27 32.20 -50.73
N PRO A 127 77.03 33.47 -50.34
CA PRO A 127 75.69 34.04 -50.13
C PRO A 127 74.74 34.13 -51.35
N PHE A 128 75.08 33.53 -52.49
CA PHE A 128 74.36 33.62 -53.77
C PHE A 128 74.23 32.29 -54.53
N GLU A 129 74.47 31.14 -53.89
CA GLU A 129 74.23 29.84 -54.53
C GLU A 129 72.80 29.32 -54.29
N MET A 130 72.02 29.20 -55.37
CA MET A 130 70.64 28.67 -55.38
C MET A 130 70.55 27.13 -55.24
N SER A 131 71.47 26.48 -54.53
CA SER A 131 71.53 25.01 -54.42
C SER A 131 71.50 24.52 -52.97
N TRP A 132 70.64 25.12 -52.14
CA TRP A 132 70.34 24.56 -50.81
C TRP A 132 69.29 23.45 -50.96
N ASP A 133 69.73 22.20 -50.97
CA ASP A 133 68.83 21.04 -51.03
C ASP A 133 68.45 20.59 -49.60
N LEU A 134 67.15 20.72 -49.29
CA LEU A 134 66.51 20.25 -48.05
C LEU A 134 66.57 18.71 -47.90
N GLY A 135 67.08 17.97 -48.88
CA GLY A 135 67.27 16.53 -48.80
C GLY A 135 68.59 16.08 -48.15
N SER A 136 69.69 16.80 -48.38
CA SER A 136 71.07 16.31 -48.14
C SER A 136 71.94 17.14 -47.20
N ASN A 137 71.61 18.42 -46.96
CA ASN A 137 72.57 19.37 -46.39
C ASN A 137 72.47 19.56 -44.86
N ILE A 138 71.49 18.95 -44.20
CA ILE A 138 71.36 18.93 -42.72
C ILE A 138 71.28 17.47 -42.29
N LEU A 139 72.18 17.05 -41.39
CA LEU A 139 72.19 15.70 -40.82
C LEU A 139 71.26 15.61 -39.60
N GLU A 140 70.85 14.38 -39.23
CA GLU A 140 70.00 14.12 -38.06
C GLU A 140 70.54 14.81 -36.80
N GLY A 141 69.67 15.57 -36.10
CA GLY A 141 70.04 16.28 -34.86
C GLY A 141 70.81 17.59 -35.05
N GLN A 142 71.14 18.00 -36.28
CA GLN A 142 71.76 19.30 -36.57
C GLN A 142 70.72 20.41 -36.77
N PHE A 143 71.10 21.63 -36.41
CA PHE A 143 70.35 22.85 -36.70
C PHE A 143 71.08 23.65 -37.78
N ALA A 144 70.34 24.13 -38.77
CA ALA A 144 70.88 25.03 -39.78
C ALA A 144 69.96 26.23 -39.95
N TYR A 145 70.55 27.41 -40.12
CA TYR A 145 69.83 28.63 -40.43
C TYR A 145 69.98 28.94 -41.91
N ASN A 146 68.87 29.01 -42.62
CA ASN A 146 68.86 29.43 -44.01
C ASN A 146 68.74 30.96 -44.06
N SER A 147 69.80 31.61 -44.51
CA SER A 147 69.86 33.06 -44.65
C SER A 147 68.94 33.59 -45.76
N THR A 148 68.57 32.74 -46.73
CA THR A 148 67.75 33.12 -47.89
C THR A 148 66.29 33.35 -47.52
N ASP A 149 65.73 32.48 -46.67
CA ASP A 149 64.36 32.61 -46.17
C ASP A 149 64.29 33.07 -44.70
N ASN A 150 65.45 33.31 -44.08
CA ASN A 150 65.62 33.79 -42.70
C ASN A 150 65.02 32.85 -41.63
N LYS A 151 65.11 31.52 -41.85
CA LYS A 151 64.51 30.51 -40.95
C LYS A 151 65.52 29.51 -40.40
N TRP A 152 65.21 28.96 -39.23
CA TRP A 152 65.94 27.85 -38.63
C TRP A 152 65.28 26.53 -38.97
N TYR A 153 66.05 25.55 -39.40
CA TYR A 153 65.63 24.20 -39.73
C TYR A 153 66.42 23.19 -38.88
N TYR A 154 65.78 22.05 -38.58
CA TYR A 154 66.43 20.91 -37.97
C TYR A 154 65.90 19.62 -38.58
N ARG A 155 66.71 18.55 -38.55
CA ARG A 155 66.31 17.24 -39.06
C ARG A 155 65.89 16.29 -37.94
N LYS A 156 64.71 15.67 -38.08
CA LYS A 156 64.15 14.64 -37.22
C LYS A 156 63.71 13.44 -38.06
N GLY A 157 64.47 12.36 -38.01
CA GLY A 157 64.38 11.21 -38.91
C GLY A 157 64.51 11.59 -40.38
N ASN A 158 63.55 11.14 -41.19
CA ASN A 158 63.51 11.44 -42.62
C ASN A 158 62.90 12.81 -42.95
N GLN A 159 62.58 13.64 -41.96
CA GLN A 159 61.91 14.93 -42.14
C GLN A 159 62.82 16.09 -41.72
N ILE A 160 62.92 17.13 -42.56
CA ILE A 160 63.49 18.43 -42.20
C ILE A 160 62.34 19.37 -41.85
N LEU A 161 62.37 19.94 -40.65
CA LEU A 161 61.31 20.79 -40.13
C LEU A 161 61.87 22.16 -39.77
N GLU A 162 61.12 23.22 -40.10
CA GLU A 162 61.39 24.56 -39.56
C GLU A 162 61.23 24.49 -38.04
N LEU A 163 62.21 24.99 -37.28
CA LEU A 163 62.21 24.98 -35.82
C LEU A 163 60.93 25.62 -35.25
N LYS A 164 60.47 26.72 -35.86
CA LYS A 164 59.21 27.39 -35.52
C LYS A 164 58.00 26.48 -35.77
N ALA A 165 57.99 25.70 -36.85
CA ALA A 165 56.93 24.76 -37.14
C ALA A 165 56.92 23.59 -36.14
N GLY A 166 58.09 23.07 -35.76
CA GLY A 166 58.22 22.05 -34.71
C GLY A 166 57.73 22.54 -33.34
N LEU A 167 58.10 23.77 -32.96
CA LEU A 167 57.62 24.39 -31.71
C LEU A 167 56.10 24.58 -31.73
N ASN A 168 55.53 25.02 -32.85
CA ASN A 168 54.09 25.18 -33.00
C ASN A 168 53.33 23.84 -32.86
N LEU A 169 53.88 22.74 -33.40
CA LEU A 169 53.31 21.41 -33.22
C LEU A 169 53.32 20.98 -31.75
N SER A 170 54.45 21.15 -31.05
CA SER A 170 54.51 20.86 -29.61
C SER A 170 53.57 21.74 -28.77
N THR A 171 53.39 23.02 -29.13
CA THR A 171 52.39 23.89 -28.49
C THR A 171 50.97 23.36 -28.72
N SER A 172 50.66 22.86 -29.92
CA SER A 172 49.37 22.25 -30.22
C SER A 172 49.15 20.97 -29.41
N ASP A 173 50.15 20.10 -29.30
CA ASP A 173 50.05 18.87 -28.51
C ASP A 173 49.83 19.19 -27.02
N ILE A 174 50.53 20.19 -26.48
CA ILE A 174 50.35 20.67 -25.10
C ILE A 174 48.93 21.21 -24.90
N SER A 175 48.39 21.97 -25.85
CA SER A 175 47.01 22.47 -25.78
C SER A 175 45.98 21.34 -25.81
N ASN A 176 46.21 20.30 -26.59
CA ASN A 176 45.36 19.10 -26.63
C ASN A 176 45.43 18.31 -25.31
N LEU A 177 46.62 18.19 -24.72
CA LEU A 177 46.82 17.57 -23.41
C LEU A 177 46.12 18.36 -22.30
N ASP A 178 46.22 19.70 -22.31
CA ASP A 178 45.53 20.57 -21.36
C ASP A 178 44.01 20.42 -21.45
N THR A 179 43.47 20.38 -22.68
CA THR A 179 42.04 20.10 -22.91
C THR A 179 41.63 18.74 -22.37
N THR A 180 42.46 17.71 -22.57
CA THR A 180 42.21 16.35 -22.08
C THR A 180 42.26 16.30 -20.55
N LEU A 181 43.21 16.98 -19.93
CA LEU A 181 43.36 17.07 -18.47
C LEU A 181 42.16 17.78 -17.84
N ASN A 182 41.70 18.88 -18.45
CA ASN A 182 40.49 19.59 -18.01
C ASN A 182 39.25 18.68 -18.10
N ASN A 183 39.11 17.89 -19.16
CA ASN A 183 38.03 16.91 -19.28
C ASN A 183 38.11 15.81 -18.20
N TYR A 184 39.32 15.33 -17.87
CA TYR A 184 39.49 14.38 -16.78
C TYR A 184 39.15 14.98 -15.42
N ASN A 185 39.53 16.23 -15.15
CA ASN A 185 39.17 16.92 -13.91
C ASN A 185 37.66 17.03 -13.75
N VAL A 186 36.91 17.40 -14.80
CA VAL A 186 35.43 17.45 -14.74
C VAL A 186 34.84 16.07 -14.42
N ARG A 187 35.37 15.01 -15.03
CA ARG A 187 34.92 13.63 -14.76
C ARG A 187 35.22 13.20 -13.33
N ILE A 188 36.39 13.57 -12.79
CA ILE A 188 36.79 13.29 -11.41
C ILE A 188 35.86 14.03 -10.45
N THR A 189 35.63 15.33 -10.63
CA THR A 189 34.73 16.11 -9.78
C THR A 189 33.30 15.55 -9.80
N SER A 190 32.81 15.12 -10.97
CA SER A 190 31.53 14.44 -11.05
C SER A 190 31.52 13.09 -10.33
N ALA A 191 32.61 12.32 -10.41
CA ALA A 191 32.75 11.06 -9.70
C ALA A 191 32.79 11.25 -8.18
N GLU A 192 33.51 12.26 -7.69
CA GLU A 192 33.56 12.64 -6.27
C GLU A 192 32.17 12.99 -5.74
N GLY A 193 31.40 13.82 -6.47
CA GLY A 193 30.02 14.13 -6.10
C GLY A 193 29.13 12.89 -6.05
N ASN A 194 29.28 11.97 -7.01
CA ASN A 194 28.57 10.69 -7.00
C ASN A 194 28.96 9.82 -5.80
N ILE A 195 30.25 9.77 -5.44
CA ILE A 195 30.74 9.02 -4.28
C ILE A 195 30.17 9.60 -2.98
N THR A 196 30.11 10.93 -2.83
CA THR A 196 29.48 11.58 -1.67
C THR A 196 28.00 11.23 -1.56
N ASN A 197 27.26 11.24 -2.68
CA ASN A 197 25.85 10.84 -2.68
C ASN A 197 25.66 9.36 -2.31
N LEU A 198 26.54 8.49 -2.77
CA LEU A 198 26.54 7.08 -2.40
C LEU A 198 26.84 6.89 -0.90
N GLN A 199 27.80 7.62 -0.34
CA GLN A 199 28.10 7.60 1.09
C GLN A 199 26.88 8.02 1.93
N ASN A 200 26.19 9.09 1.55
CA ASN A 200 24.97 9.51 2.23
C ASN A 200 23.86 8.45 2.15
N SER A 201 23.71 7.81 1.00
CA SER A 201 22.75 6.71 0.80
C SER A 201 23.10 5.50 1.67
N VAL A 202 24.38 5.11 1.72
CA VAL A 202 24.88 4.02 2.58
C VAL A 202 24.65 4.33 4.05
N ASN A 203 24.89 5.57 4.48
CA ASN A 203 24.61 5.99 5.86
C ASN A 203 23.12 5.87 6.20
N GLY A 204 22.22 6.31 5.31
CA GLY A 204 20.77 6.14 5.48
C GLY A 204 20.34 4.67 5.54
N ILE A 205 20.96 3.82 4.71
CA ILE A 205 20.75 2.36 4.74
C ILE A 205 21.20 1.79 6.09
N ASN A 206 22.37 2.18 6.60
CA ASN A 206 22.88 1.72 7.89
C ASN A 206 21.96 2.11 9.06
N THR A 207 21.44 3.34 9.07
CA THR A 207 20.45 3.76 10.07
C THR A 207 19.18 2.92 9.98
N THR A 208 18.69 2.65 8.76
CA THR A 208 17.50 1.82 8.54
C THR A 208 17.74 0.38 9.03
N LEU A 209 18.90 -0.20 8.72
CA LEU A 209 19.27 -1.55 9.15
C LEU A 209 19.35 -1.66 10.67
N SER A 210 19.89 -0.65 11.36
CA SER A 210 19.92 -0.58 12.82
C SER A 210 18.52 -0.59 13.44
N ASN A 211 17.59 0.16 12.85
CA ASN A 211 16.19 0.18 13.28
C ASN A 211 15.52 -1.19 13.06
N VAL A 212 15.72 -1.79 11.89
CA VAL A 212 15.21 -3.14 11.58
C VAL A 212 15.76 -4.17 12.56
N GLN A 213 17.06 -4.14 12.88
CA GLN A 213 17.66 -5.02 13.87
C GLN A 213 16.99 -4.89 15.24
N THR A 214 16.69 -3.66 15.66
CA THR A 214 15.98 -3.40 16.92
C THR A 214 14.58 -4.00 16.90
N THR A 215 13.83 -3.83 15.81
CA THR A 215 12.50 -4.43 15.63
C THR A 215 12.55 -5.95 15.66
N VAL A 216 13.50 -6.57 14.94
CA VAL A 216 13.68 -8.02 14.91
C VAL A 216 14.02 -8.57 16.30
N ASN A 217 14.88 -7.88 17.06
CA ASN A 217 15.19 -8.27 18.44
C ASN A 217 13.92 -8.23 19.33
N ASN A 218 13.12 -7.18 19.22
CA ASN A 218 11.86 -7.08 19.96
C ASN A 218 10.86 -8.18 19.57
N GLN A 219 10.75 -8.49 18.29
CA GLN A 219 9.94 -9.61 17.80
C GLN A 219 10.45 -10.96 18.34
N GLY A 220 11.76 -11.17 18.38
CA GLY A 220 12.38 -12.35 19.00
C GLY A 220 12.01 -12.51 20.48
N ASN A 221 12.01 -11.41 21.25
CA ASN A 221 11.57 -11.42 22.65
C ASN A 221 10.08 -11.79 22.79
N SER A 222 9.22 -11.24 21.94
CA SER A 222 7.80 -11.59 21.90
C SER A 222 7.59 -13.06 21.51
N ILE A 223 8.32 -13.57 20.53
CA ILE A 223 8.28 -14.97 20.10
C ILE A 223 8.72 -15.88 21.25
N ASN A 224 9.80 -15.58 21.97
CA ASN A 224 10.22 -16.35 23.14
C ASN A 224 9.16 -16.37 24.25
N SER A 225 8.49 -15.24 24.47
CA SER A 225 7.38 -15.13 25.43
C SER A 225 6.19 -15.97 24.98
N LEU A 226 5.81 -15.89 23.69
CA LEU A 226 4.77 -16.71 23.09
C LEU A 226 5.12 -18.20 23.15
N GLN A 227 6.37 -18.57 22.90
CA GLN A 227 6.84 -19.95 22.97
C GLN A 227 6.76 -20.49 24.40
N THR A 228 7.08 -19.66 25.40
CA THR A 228 6.86 -19.99 26.81
C THR A 228 5.38 -20.20 27.11
N ASN A 229 4.51 -19.29 26.65
CA ASN A 229 3.07 -19.43 26.81
C ASN A 229 2.52 -20.67 26.10
N VAL A 230 2.96 -20.96 24.88
CA VAL A 230 2.60 -22.15 24.12
C VAL A 230 3.06 -23.42 24.83
N ASN A 231 4.28 -23.44 25.38
CA ASN A 231 4.77 -24.57 26.18
C ASN A 231 3.94 -24.76 27.45
N ASN A 232 3.57 -23.68 28.14
CA ASN A 232 2.70 -23.74 29.32
C ASN A 232 1.30 -24.24 28.95
N ILE A 233 0.75 -23.75 27.84
CA ILE A 233 -0.54 -24.18 27.29
C ILE A 233 -0.47 -25.67 26.90
N GLN A 234 0.59 -26.09 26.20
CA GLN A 234 0.82 -27.47 25.82
C GLN A 234 0.95 -28.36 27.05
N THR A 235 1.67 -27.92 28.08
CA THR A 235 1.79 -28.63 29.36
C THR A 235 0.44 -28.73 30.05
N ASN A 236 -0.36 -27.66 30.07
CA ASN A 236 -1.72 -27.66 30.64
C ASN A 236 -2.67 -28.57 29.84
N TYR A 237 -2.56 -28.58 28.50
CA TYR A 237 -3.33 -29.48 27.65
C TYR A 237 -2.87 -30.92 27.79
N LEU A 238 -1.57 -31.18 27.98
CA LEU A 238 -1.02 -32.50 28.27
C LEU A 238 -1.46 -32.97 29.66
N GLN A 239 -1.43 -32.13 30.69
CA GLN A 239 -1.97 -32.46 32.01
C GLN A 239 -3.47 -32.69 31.99
N LYS A 240 -4.23 -31.88 31.23
CA LYS A 240 -5.67 -32.12 30.99
C LYS A 240 -5.88 -33.40 30.18
N ALA A 241 -5.04 -33.69 29.19
CA ALA A 241 -5.11 -34.91 28.40
C ALA A 241 -4.64 -36.13 29.20
N GLU A 242 -3.71 -36.04 30.14
CA GLU A 242 -3.35 -37.13 31.04
C GLU A 242 -4.48 -37.35 32.06
N ALA A 243 -5.13 -36.27 32.52
CA ALA A 243 -6.36 -36.35 33.30
C ALA A 243 -7.57 -36.87 32.50
N GLN A 244 -7.59 -36.76 31.16
CA GLN A 244 -8.72 -37.11 30.29
C GLN A 244 -8.47 -38.26 29.30
N ASN A 245 -7.26 -38.79 29.19
CA ASN A 245 -6.86 -39.69 28.10
C ASN A 245 -5.97 -40.85 28.58
N LEU A 246 -6.08 -41.18 29.87
CA LEU A 246 -6.19 -42.57 30.31
C LEU A 246 -7.61 -42.93 30.80
N TYR A 247 -8.59 -42.05 30.59
CA TYR A 247 -10.02 -42.25 30.89
C TYR A 247 -10.86 -41.56 29.81
N SER A 248 -11.23 -42.29 28.75
CA SER A 248 -11.98 -41.73 27.62
C SER A 248 -13.36 -41.21 28.05
N LEU A 249 -13.98 -40.30 27.30
CA LEU A 249 -15.39 -39.89 27.51
C LEU A 249 -16.36 -41.09 27.55
N LYS A 250 -15.97 -42.21 26.95
CA LYS A 250 -16.69 -43.48 27.02
C LYS A 250 -16.49 -44.16 28.36
N ASP A 251 -15.31 -44.05 28.96
CA ASP A 251 -14.95 -44.58 30.29
C ASP A 251 -15.52 -43.72 31.41
N HIS A 252 -15.61 -42.38 31.31
CA HIS A 252 -16.31 -41.59 32.33
C HIS A 252 -17.82 -41.91 32.37
N ASN A 253 -18.45 -42.04 31.20
CA ASN A 253 -19.84 -42.51 31.14
C ASN A 253 -19.96 -43.98 31.55
N HIS A 254 -18.96 -44.82 31.23
CA HIS A 254 -18.90 -46.20 31.71
C HIS A 254 -18.83 -46.20 33.22
N ASP A 255 -17.80 -45.65 33.85
CA ASP A 255 -17.60 -45.63 35.30
C ASP A 255 -18.74 -44.97 36.05
N LEU A 256 -19.33 -43.89 35.54
CA LEU A 256 -20.56 -43.31 36.09
C LEU A 256 -21.72 -44.30 35.98
N VAL A 257 -21.90 -44.96 34.83
CA VAL A 257 -22.91 -46.01 34.64
C VAL A 257 -22.63 -47.23 35.54
N TYR A 258 -21.39 -47.66 35.73
CA TYR A 258 -21.03 -48.79 36.61
C TYR A 258 -21.22 -48.44 38.07
N ALA A 259 -20.81 -47.24 38.50
CA ALA A 259 -21.08 -46.74 39.84
C ALA A 259 -22.59 -46.64 40.08
N THR A 260 -23.35 -46.09 39.13
CA THR A 260 -24.82 -46.03 39.24
C THR A 260 -25.45 -47.42 39.26
N ILE A 261 -25.04 -48.35 38.39
CA ILE A 261 -25.55 -49.73 38.40
C ILE A 261 -25.21 -50.43 39.72
N SER A 262 -23.99 -50.26 40.24
CA SER A 262 -23.59 -50.80 41.55
C SER A 262 -24.44 -50.23 42.68
N ASN A 263 -24.67 -48.92 42.68
CA ASN A 263 -25.55 -48.25 43.64
C ASN A 263 -27.01 -48.71 43.49
N LEU A 264 -27.50 -48.94 42.26
CA LEU A 264 -28.86 -49.45 42.01
C LEU A 264 -29.02 -50.90 42.50
N ASN A 265 -28.02 -51.76 42.28
CA ASN A 265 -28.03 -53.13 42.80
C ASN A 265 -27.95 -53.14 44.33
N GLN A 266 -27.09 -52.31 44.93
CA GLN A 266 -27.03 -52.14 46.38
C GLN A 266 -28.34 -51.60 46.92
N LEU A 267 -28.97 -50.64 46.24
CA LEU A 267 -30.26 -50.11 46.60
C LEU A 267 -31.33 -51.21 46.52
N GLN A 268 -31.34 -52.01 45.47
CA GLN A 268 -32.26 -53.13 45.29
C GLN A 268 -32.15 -54.13 46.45
N ASP A 269 -30.94 -54.50 46.86
CA ASP A 269 -30.70 -55.41 48.00
C ASP A 269 -31.10 -54.79 49.35
N LYS A 270 -31.11 -53.45 49.43
CA LYS A 270 -31.46 -52.67 50.61
C LYS A 270 -32.94 -52.23 50.64
N ILE A 271 -33.73 -52.55 49.62
CA ILE A 271 -35.19 -52.35 49.66
C ILE A 271 -35.81 -53.43 50.54
N PHE A 272 -36.60 -53.02 51.53
CA PHE A 272 -37.33 -53.91 52.44
C PHE A 272 -38.72 -53.35 52.71
N ASP A 273 -39.67 -54.19 53.15
CA ASP A 273 -40.98 -53.68 53.56
C ASP A 273 -40.88 -53.00 54.93
N GLU A 274 -40.85 -51.66 54.94
CA GLU A 274 -40.65 -50.88 56.16
C GLU A 274 -41.81 -50.99 57.16
N THR A 275 -42.98 -51.43 56.66
CA THR A 275 -44.25 -51.53 57.41
C THR A 275 -44.74 -52.98 57.61
N GLY A 276 -44.09 -53.95 56.95
CA GLY A 276 -44.27 -55.39 57.12
C GLY A 276 -45.57 -55.99 56.55
N ASN A 277 -46.37 -55.23 55.78
CA ASN A 277 -47.69 -55.66 55.29
C ASN A 277 -48.01 -55.27 53.83
N TYR A 278 -47.05 -54.75 53.06
CA TYR A 278 -47.30 -54.18 51.73
C TYR A 278 -46.88 -55.07 50.56
N PHE A 279 -45.92 -55.99 50.76
CA PHE A 279 -45.41 -56.84 49.69
C PHE A 279 -46.02 -58.25 49.73
N ASP A 280 -47.00 -58.51 48.86
CA ASP A 280 -47.50 -59.87 48.60
C ASP A 280 -46.88 -60.43 47.30
N PRO A 281 -45.85 -61.30 47.40
CA PRO A 281 -45.15 -61.86 46.25
C PRO A 281 -46.02 -62.77 45.37
N ILE A 282 -47.24 -63.11 45.79
CA ILE A 282 -48.17 -63.98 45.05
C ILE A 282 -48.91 -63.19 43.94
N ASN A 283 -49.12 -61.89 44.11
CA ASN A 283 -50.10 -61.11 43.33
C ASN A 283 -49.54 -60.28 42.16
N ILE A 284 -48.21 -60.15 42.00
CA ILE A 284 -47.62 -59.47 40.84
C ILE A 284 -47.09 -60.52 39.85
N LYS A 285 -47.95 -60.96 38.92
CA LYS A 285 -47.54 -61.79 37.76
C LYS A 285 -47.52 -60.95 36.48
N PRO A 286 -46.52 -61.12 35.59
CA PRO A 286 -46.12 -60.09 34.61
C PRO A 286 -46.93 -60.02 33.31
N LEU A 287 -48.01 -60.78 33.13
CA LEU A 287 -48.54 -60.97 31.78
C LEU A 287 -49.25 -59.75 31.16
N THR A 288 -49.73 -58.78 31.95
CA THR A 288 -50.04 -57.39 31.56
C THR A 288 -50.68 -56.68 32.76
N ILE A 289 -49.92 -55.91 33.51
CA ILE A 289 -50.47 -55.13 34.63
C ILE A 289 -51.25 -53.94 34.04
N GLU A 290 -52.57 -54.09 33.89
CA GLU A 290 -53.49 -52.97 33.70
C GLU A 290 -53.87 -52.41 35.08
N THR A 291 -53.34 -51.22 35.41
CA THR A 291 -53.68 -50.53 36.64
C THR A 291 -54.18 -49.12 36.36
N LYS A 292 -55.19 -48.67 37.11
CA LYS A 292 -55.66 -47.28 37.08
C LYS A 292 -54.58 -46.31 37.60
N MET A 293 -53.74 -46.76 38.51
CA MET A 293 -52.67 -45.98 39.12
C MET A 293 -51.59 -46.89 39.68
N LEU A 294 -50.33 -46.58 39.37
CA LEU A 294 -49.16 -47.12 40.05
C LEU A 294 -48.62 -46.04 40.99
N ARG A 295 -48.57 -46.34 42.28
CA ARG A 295 -47.93 -45.49 43.29
C ARG A 295 -46.72 -46.24 43.83
N THR A 296 -45.56 -45.62 43.79
CA THR A 296 -44.31 -46.16 44.34
C THR A 296 -43.86 -45.24 45.47
N GLY A 297 -43.39 -45.83 46.57
CA GLY A 297 -43.16 -45.15 47.86
C GLY A 297 -44.20 -45.57 48.90
N SER A 298 -43.74 -45.96 50.09
CA SER A 298 -44.60 -46.39 51.19
C SER A 298 -45.19 -45.19 51.95
N LYS A 299 -46.27 -45.38 52.73
CA LYS A 299 -46.88 -44.28 53.50
C LYS A 299 -45.88 -43.64 54.46
N SER A 300 -44.95 -44.43 54.99
CA SER A 300 -43.84 -44.00 55.84
C SER A 300 -42.78 -43.16 55.15
N GLU A 301 -42.73 -43.14 53.81
CA GLU A 301 -41.79 -42.33 53.02
C GLU A 301 -42.42 -41.02 52.54
N MET A 302 -43.70 -40.77 52.87
CA MET A 302 -44.43 -39.57 52.47
C MET A 302 -44.10 -38.37 53.35
N PHE A 303 -42.82 -38.05 53.43
CA PHE A 303 -42.32 -36.90 54.16
C PHE A 303 -41.33 -36.10 53.32
N GLN A 304 -41.11 -34.86 53.74
CA GLN A 304 -40.09 -33.98 53.20
C GLN A 304 -39.07 -33.67 54.29
N VAL A 305 -37.79 -33.69 53.91
CA VAL A 305 -36.69 -33.23 54.77
C VAL A 305 -36.23 -31.87 54.26
N SER A 306 -36.36 -30.85 55.10
CA SER A 306 -35.94 -29.47 54.80
C SER A 306 -34.83 -29.05 55.75
N GLY A 307 -33.93 -28.16 55.30
CA GLY A 307 -32.86 -27.59 56.15
C GLY A 307 -31.74 -28.54 56.54
N ALA A 308 -31.70 -29.78 56.01
CA ALA A 308 -30.58 -30.71 56.15
C ALA A 308 -29.78 -30.78 54.83
N LEU A 309 -28.47 -30.64 54.92
CA LEU A 309 -27.54 -30.78 53.80
C LEU A 309 -26.62 -31.97 54.05
N PHE A 310 -26.63 -32.93 53.12
CA PHE A 310 -25.77 -34.11 53.14
C PHE A 310 -24.55 -33.86 52.25
N ILE A 311 -23.36 -33.92 52.82
CA ILE A 311 -22.09 -33.71 52.12
C ILE A 311 -21.29 -35.01 52.21
N THR A 312 -21.26 -35.76 51.11
CA THR A 312 -20.47 -36.99 50.97
C THR A 312 -19.06 -36.68 50.49
N ASN A 313 -18.10 -37.55 50.82
CA ASN A 313 -16.71 -37.53 50.31
C ASN A 313 -15.84 -36.37 50.79
N MET A 314 -16.27 -35.66 51.83
CA MET A 314 -15.58 -34.49 52.36
C MET A 314 -15.75 -34.41 53.87
N ASP A 315 -14.65 -34.12 54.56
CA ASP A 315 -14.66 -33.65 55.94
C ASP A 315 -14.87 -32.13 55.94
N TYR A 316 -16.12 -31.72 56.13
CA TYR A 316 -16.50 -30.30 56.11
C TYR A 316 -15.85 -29.49 57.24
N TRP A 317 -15.52 -30.12 58.37
CA TRP A 317 -14.99 -29.45 59.56
C TRP A 317 -13.46 -29.42 59.61
N ALA A 318 -12.77 -30.02 58.64
CA ALA A 318 -11.33 -29.87 58.49
C ALA A 318 -10.99 -28.48 57.91
N THR A 319 -9.83 -27.92 58.28
CA THR A 319 -9.39 -26.60 57.80
C THR A 319 -8.05 -26.71 57.07
N PRO A 320 -7.99 -26.63 55.73
CA PRO A 320 -9.14 -26.56 54.80
C PRO A 320 -9.90 -27.90 54.73
N PRO A 321 -11.16 -27.92 54.23
CA PRO A 321 -11.93 -29.16 54.06
C PRO A 321 -11.16 -30.20 53.26
N VAL A 322 -11.18 -31.46 53.72
CA VAL A 322 -10.38 -32.55 53.14
C VAL A 322 -11.27 -33.57 52.46
N LYS A 323 -10.93 -33.98 51.23
CA LYS A 323 -11.64 -35.05 50.52
C LYS A 323 -11.38 -36.40 51.21
N ASN A 324 -12.46 -37.11 51.57
CA ASN A 324 -12.38 -38.45 52.13
C ASN A 324 -13.70 -39.21 51.90
N GLU A 325 -13.66 -40.31 51.14
CA GLU A 325 -14.82 -41.14 50.77
C GLU A 325 -15.47 -41.90 51.95
N ASN A 326 -14.77 -42.02 53.07
CA ASN A 326 -15.25 -42.71 54.28
C ASN A 326 -15.76 -41.72 55.34
N ILE A 327 -16.10 -40.50 54.91
CA ILE A 327 -16.71 -39.48 55.75
C ILE A 327 -18.04 -39.01 55.13
N LEU A 328 -19.07 -38.94 55.97
CA LEU A 328 -20.31 -38.21 55.72
C LEU A 328 -20.40 -37.04 56.68
N SER A 329 -20.64 -35.85 56.11
CA SER A 329 -20.88 -34.62 56.86
C SER A 329 -22.34 -34.19 56.67
N ILE A 330 -23.11 -34.05 57.74
CA ILE A 330 -24.52 -33.60 57.70
C ILE A 330 -24.63 -32.27 58.44
N ILE A 331 -25.13 -31.26 57.73
CA ILE A 331 -25.38 -29.94 58.29
C ILE A 331 -26.89 -29.76 58.44
N CYS A 332 -27.35 -29.63 59.69
CA CYS A 332 -28.75 -29.35 60.00
C CYS A 332 -28.90 -27.87 60.39
N SER A 333 -29.41 -27.04 59.48
CA SER A 333 -29.71 -25.63 59.71
C SER A 333 -31.23 -25.42 59.76
N ASN A 334 -31.81 -25.40 60.96
CA ASN A 334 -33.27 -25.44 61.17
C ASN A 334 -33.94 -26.64 60.47
N ALA A 335 -33.26 -27.80 60.47
CA ALA A 335 -33.72 -28.97 59.75
C ALA A 335 -35.05 -29.51 60.32
N LYS A 336 -35.95 -29.94 59.44
CA LYS A 336 -37.23 -30.54 59.82
C LYS A 336 -37.58 -31.69 58.90
N LEU A 337 -38.11 -32.77 59.48
CA LEU A 337 -38.89 -33.78 58.77
C LEU A 337 -40.36 -33.42 58.91
N THR A 338 -41.07 -33.28 57.79
CA THR A 338 -42.52 -33.07 57.76
C THR A 338 -43.19 -34.22 57.04
N HIS A 339 -43.88 -35.07 57.80
CA HIS A 339 -44.66 -36.18 57.28
C HIS A 339 -46.04 -35.69 56.85
N LEU A 340 -46.42 -35.97 55.61
CA LEU A 340 -47.57 -35.34 54.94
C LEU A 340 -48.89 -36.11 55.16
N GLN A 341 -48.81 -37.40 55.50
CA GLN A 341 -49.98 -38.26 55.78
C GLN A 341 -49.73 -39.13 57.02
N PHE A 342 -49.42 -38.52 58.16
CA PHE A 342 -49.16 -39.25 59.41
C PHE A 342 -50.49 -39.70 60.03
N TYR A 343 -50.65 -40.99 60.31
CA TYR A 343 -51.89 -41.48 60.92
C TYR A 343 -51.90 -41.17 62.41
N ASN A 344 -52.82 -40.32 62.85
CA ASN A 344 -53.00 -40.02 64.26
C ASN A 344 -54.04 -40.98 64.86
N SER A 345 -53.58 -41.92 65.67
CA SER A 345 -54.43 -42.93 66.31
C SER A 345 -55.44 -42.36 67.30
N GLN A 346 -55.27 -41.11 67.75
CA GLN A 346 -56.14 -40.44 68.71
C GLN A 346 -57.30 -39.72 68.02
N THR A 347 -57.08 -39.17 66.82
CA THR A 347 -58.11 -38.48 66.01
C THR A 347 -58.72 -39.39 64.94
N GLY A 348 -58.07 -40.52 64.64
CA GLY A 348 -58.50 -41.47 63.60
C GLY A 348 -58.36 -40.93 62.18
N GLN A 349 -57.55 -39.87 61.98
CA GLN A 349 -57.36 -39.21 60.70
C GLN A 349 -55.88 -39.03 60.37
N ASP A 350 -55.59 -38.88 59.08
CA ASP A 350 -54.26 -38.52 58.60
C ASP A 350 -54.02 -37.01 58.78
N GLU A 351 -52.90 -36.66 59.39
CA GLU A 351 -52.48 -35.27 59.63
C GLU A 351 -51.05 -35.02 59.15
N VAL A 352 -50.70 -33.73 59.03
CA VAL A 352 -49.31 -33.33 58.79
C VAL A 352 -48.60 -33.24 60.13
N LYS A 353 -47.52 -34.00 60.32
CA LYS A 353 -46.72 -34.00 61.55
C LYS A 353 -45.27 -33.66 61.26
N SER A 354 -44.66 -32.79 62.08
CA SER A 354 -43.28 -32.34 61.88
C SER A 354 -42.40 -32.57 63.10
N TRP A 355 -41.15 -32.95 62.86
CA TRP A 355 -40.09 -33.06 63.86
C TRP A 355 -38.92 -32.14 63.50
N ASN A 356 -38.38 -31.45 64.50
CA ASN A 356 -37.13 -30.70 64.38
C ASN A 356 -35.97 -31.67 64.41
N LEU A 357 -35.18 -31.71 63.35
CA LEU A 357 -34.06 -32.61 63.19
C LEU A 357 -32.75 -31.94 63.63
N THR A 358 -31.95 -32.67 64.40
CA THR A 358 -30.52 -32.39 64.56
C THR A 358 -29.69 -33.45 63.84
N ALA A 359 -28.42 -33.15 63.58
CA ALA A 359 -27.52 -34.18 63.08
C ALA A 359 -27.17 -35.13 64.23
N GLY A 360 -27.20 -36.44 63.98
CA GLY A 360 -26.79 -37.42 64.97
C GLY A 360 -25.31 -37.32 65.30
N LYS A 361 -24.94 -37.85 66.46
CA LYS A 361 -23.56 -37.90 66.95
C LYS A 361 -23.14 -39.37 67.11
N PRO A 362 -22.42 -39.96 66.14
CA PRO A 362 -21.93 -41.32 66.28
C PRO A 362 -20.93 -41.45 67.44
N GLN A 363 -20.86 -42.65 68.03
CA GLN A 363 -20.05 -42.91 69.22
C GLN A 363 -18.56 -42.68 68.92
N GLY A 364 -17.93 -41.74 69.65
CA GLY A 364 -16.51 -41.41 69.51
C GLY A 364 -16.19 -40.12 68.74
N GLU A 365 -17.19 -39.48 68.14
CA GLU A 365 -17.03 -38.20 67.42
C GLU A 365 -17.26 -37.00 68.35
N THR A 366 -16.50 -35.92 68.14
CA THR A 366 -16.63 -34.69 68.92
C THR A 366 -17.65 -33.72 68.31
N GLN A 367 -17.79 -33.75 66.99
CA GLN A 367 -18.67 -32.87 66.21
C GLN A 367 -19.99 -33.57 65.85
N ASP A 368 -21.10 -32.87 66.04
CA ASP A 368 -22.41 -33.35 65.60
C ASP A 368 -22.46 -33.33 64.06
N GLY A 369 -23.01 -34.40 63.47
CA GLY A 369 -23.13 -34.50 62.02
C GLY A 369 -21.88 -34.98 61.28
N ARG A 370 -20.81 -35.31 61.99
CA ARG A 370 -19.60 -35.91 61.40
C ARG A 370 -19.61 -37.43 61.64
N TRP A 371 -19.74 -38.22 60.58
CA TRP A 371 -19.52 -39.67 60.61
C TRP A 371 -18.20 -39.98 59.91
N ALA A 372 -17.15 -40.25 60.68
CA ALA A 372 -15.86 -40.66 60.12
C ALA A 372 -15.59 -42.15 60.31
N ASN A 373 -14.64 -42.66 59.52
CA ASN A 373 -14.24 -44.08 59.50
C ASN A 373 -15.40 -45.02 59.11
N LEU A 374 -16.25 -44.59 58.19
CA LEU A 374 -17.26 -45.47 57.59
C LEU A 374 -16.55 -46.63 56.90
N ASP A 375 -17.04 -47.85 57.11
CA ASP A 375 -16.46 -49.03 56.49
C ASP A 375 -16.68 -48.98 54.96
N SER A 376 -15.59 -49.09 54.22
CA SER A 376 -15.60 -49.16 52.75
C SER A 376 -16.40 -50.34 52.20
N GLY A 377 -16.54 -51.44 52.95
CA GLY A 377 -17.32 -52.61 52.55
C GLY A 377 -18.81 -52.53 52.89
N THR A 378 -19.24 -51.53 53.65
CA THR A 378 -20.61 -51.45 54.19
C THR A 378 -21.38 -50.26 53.60
N ALA A 379 -22.59 -50.54 53.11
CA ALA A 379 -23.61 -49.53 52.81
C ALA A 379 -24.53 -49.34 54.03
N TYR A 380 -24.85 -48.09 54.34
CA TYR A 380 -25.60 -47.67 55.53
C TYR A 380 -26.97 -47.10 55.16
N TYR A 381 -27.98 -47.41 55.96
CA TYR A 381 -29.27 -46.73 55.91
C TYR A 381 -29.18 -45.39 56.63
N ILE A 382 -29.80 -44.37 56.04
CA ILE A 382 -29.94 -43.04 56.62
C ILE A 382 -31.36 -42.94 57.18
N TYR A 383 -31.48 -42.84 58.50
CA TYR A 383 -32.77 -42.72 59.17
C TYR A 383 -32.93 -41.34 59.79
N ALA A 384 -34.14 -40.77 59.71
CA ALA A 384 -34.60 -39.81 60.69
C ALA A 384 -35.21 -40.57 61.87
N LEU A 385 -34.53 -40.50 63.01
CA LEU A 385 -34.97 -41.03 64.28
C LEU A 385 -35.86 -39.98 64.96
N CYS A 386 -37.17 -40.12 64.79
CA CYS A 386 -38.16 -39.13 65.24
C CYS A 386 -38.84 -39.56 66.53
N SER A 387 -38.87 -38.70 67.55
CA SER A 387 -39.48 -39.00 68.85
C SER A 387 -40.97 -39.30 68.73
N LYS A 388 -41.45 -40.34 69.43
CA LYS A 388 -42.89 -40.62 69.54
C LYS A 388 -43.57 -39.70 70.58
N SER A 389 -42.83 -39.18 71.56
CA SER A 389 -43.34 -38.40 72.68
C SER A 389 -43.31 -36.88 72.47
N ASP A 390 -42.43 -36.40 71.61
CA ASP A 390 -42.27 -34.97 71.31
C ASP A 390 -41.92 -34.73 69.83
N ASN A 391 -41.71 -33.47 69.45
CA ASN A 391 -41.43 -33.05 68.07
C ASN A 391 -39.92 -32.91 67.80
N THR A 392 -39.07 -33.71 68.45
CA THR A 392 -37.62 -33.75 68.18
C THR A 392 -37.23 -35.00 67.37
N GLY A 393 -36.14 -34.90 66.62
CA GLY A 393 -35.56 -36.04 65.92
C GLY A 393 -34.09 -35.85 65.58
N GLN A 394 -33.44 -36.93 65.17
CA GLN A 394 -32.03 -36.94 64.80
C GLN A 394 -31.81 -37.71 63.51
N ILE A 395 -30.92 -37.24 62.64
CA ILE A 395 -30.49 -38.01 61.47
C ILE A 395 -29.35 -38.94 61.88
N ILE A 396 -29.50 -40.24 61.68
CA ILE A 396 -28.52 -41.27 62.04
C ILE A 396 -28.19 -42.18 60.85
N LEU A 397 -27.06 -42.88 60.96
CA LEU A 397 -26.70 -43.98 60.08
C LEU A 397 -26.84 -45.31 60.84
N ASP A 398 -27.37 -46.33 60.18
CA ASP A 398 -27.41 -47.71 60.71
C ASP A 398 -27.02 -48.69 59.60
N ALA A 399 -26.29 -49.76 59.94
CA ALA A 399 -25.91 -50.81 58.99
C ALA A 399 -27.05 -51.82 58.75
N LEU A 400 -27.99 -51.92 59.71
CA LEU A 400 -29.12 -52.85 59.67
C LEU A 400 -30.43 -52.12 59.31
N PRO A 401 -31.35 -52.78 58.58
CA PRO A 401 -32.66 -52.22 58.30
C PRO A 401 -33.50 -52.13 59.60
N ARG A 402 -34.23 -51.05 59.75
CA ARG A 402 -35.14 -50.77 60.88
C ARG A 402 -36.56 -50.59 60.36
N GLN A 403 -37.52 -51.29 60.96
CA GLN A 403 -38.94 -51.05 60.69
C GLN A 403 -39.38 -49.74 61.35
N VAL A 404 -40.32 -49.04 60.72
CA VAL A 404 -40.74 -47.69 61.13
C VAL A 404 -41.26 -47.67 62.57
N GLU A 405 -42.02 -48.69 62.97
CA GLU A 405 -42.69 -48.74 64.27
C GLU A 405 -42.30 -49.94 65.17
N ASN A 406 -41.64 -50.96 64.60
CA ASN A 406 -41.56 -52.30 65.18
C ASN A 406 -40.13 -52.76 65.48
N ASP A 407 -39.19 -51.83 65.57
CA ASP A 407 -37.91 -52.14 66.19
C ASP A 407 -38.09 -52.25 67.71
N SER A 408 -37.25 -53.03 68.38
CA SER A 408 -37.22 -53.24 69.84
C SER A 408 -37.13 -51.94 70.68
N ASN A 409 -36.97 -50.80 70.02
CA ASN A 409 -36.99 -49.45 70.55
C ASN A 409 -38.37 -48.77 70.38
N THR A 410 -39.16 -48.75 71.44
CA THR A 410 -40.53 -48.20 71.42
C THR A 410 -40.58 -46.66 71.41
N ALA A 411 -39.46 -45.96 71.59
CA ALA A 411 -39.44 -44.50 71.82
C ALA A 411 -39.39 -43.65 70.53
N TYR A 412 -38.98 -44.23 69.39
CA TYR A 412 -38.74 -43.50 68.15
C TYR A 412 -39.40 -44.15 66.93
N TYR A 413 -39.75 -43.33 65.94
CA TYR A 413 -40.01 -43.76 64.57
C TYR A 413 -38.69 -43.75 63.79
N PHE A 414 -38.46 -44.79 62.99
CA PHE A 414 -37.33 -44.87 62.07
C PHE A 414 -37.80 -44.57 60.65
N PHE A 415 -37.80 -43.30 60.25
CA PHE A 415 -38.16 -42.90 58.89
C PHE A 415 -36.96 -43.02 57.98
N LEU A 416 -37.03 -43.90 56.99
CA LEU A 416 -35.96 -44.12 56.01
C LEU A 416 -35.84 -42.91 55.08
N ILE A 417 -34.73 -42.20 55.16
CA ILE A 417 -34.39 -41.10 54.24
C ILE A 417 -33.74 -41.67 52.97
N GLY A 418 -32.85 -42.64 53.12
CA GLY A 418 -32.14 -43.18 51.97
C GLY A 418 -31.02 -44.10 52.35
N VAL A 419 -30.16 -44.38 51.37
CA VAL A 419 -29.02 -45.27 51.50
C VAL A 419 -27.74 -44.52 51.14
N LEU A 420 -26.75 -44.61 52.02
CA LEU A 420 -25.37 -44.25 51.75
C LEU A 420 -24.63 -45.50 51.26
N HIS A 421 -24.18 -45.47 50.00
CA HIS A 421 -23.59 -46.63 49.34
C HIS A 421 -22.17 -46.93 49.83
N THR A 422 -21.61 -48.06 49.38
CA THR A 422 -20.16 -48.30 49.44
C THR A 422 -19.43 -47.36 48.45
N PRO A 423 -18.16 -46.99 48.70
CA PRO A 423 -17.42 -46.14 47.79
C PRO A 423 -17.01 -46.93 46.54
N VAL A 424 -17.19 -46.31 45.37
CA VAL A 424 -16.72 -46.82 44.07
C VAL A 424 -15.81 -45.75 43.48
N ASN A 425 -14.60 -46.15 43.08
CA ASN A 425 -13.61 -45.25 42.45
C ASN A 425 -13.33 -43.96 43.23
N GLY A 426 -13.18 -44.02 44.57
CA GLY A 426 -12.84 -42.83 45.36
C GLY A 426 -14.03 -41.97 45.76
N VAL A 427 -15.26 -42.43 45.49
CA VAL A 427 -16.51 -41.67 45.66
C VAL A 427 -17.60 -42.55 46.26
N ARG A 428 -18.13 -42.12 47.40
CA ARG A 428 -19.31 -42.67 48.07
C ARG A 428 -20.53 -41.86 47.66
N ALA A 429 -21.52 -42.54 47.08
CA ALA A 429 -22.76 -41.92 46.64
C ALA A 429 -23.87 -42.06 47.70
N ILE A 430 -24.88 -41.21 47.59
CA ILE A 430 -26.09 -41.23 48.41
C ILE A 430 -27.31 -41.34 47.49
N SER A 431 -28.23 -42.25 47.82
CA SER A 431 -29.55 -42.34 47.18
C SER A 431 -30.62 -41.98 48.20
N LEU A 432 -31.29 -40.86 48.00
CA LEU A 432 -32.45 -40.49 48.78
C LEU A 432 -33.66 -41.24 48.22
N THR A 433 -34.35 -41.97 49.08
CA THR A 433 -35.49 -42.83 48.68
C THR A 433 -36.83 -42.32 49.19
N TYR A 434 -36.82 -41.36 50.11
CA TYR A 434 -38.04 -40.74 50.60
C TYR A 434 -38.79 -40.01 49.47
N GLY A 435 -40.10 -39.88 49.65
CA GLY A 435 -41.01 -39.31 48.67
C GLY A 435 -41.90 -40.36 48.03
N GLN A 436 -42.54 -39.99 46.94
CA GLN A 436 -43.43 -40.88 46.22
C GLN A 436 -43.47 -40.53 44.74
N THR A 437 -43.68 -41.54 43.91
CA THR A 437 -44.05 -41.36 42.51
C THR A 437 -45.45 -41.90 42.27
N ALA A 438 -46.27 -41.11 41.58
CA ALA A 438 -47.62 -41.47 41.20
C ALA A 438 -47.75 -41.43 39.67
N ILE A 439 -48.02 -42.58 39.07
CA ILE A 439 -48.26 -42.75 37.64
C ILE A 439 -49.71 -43.17 37.45
N ASN A 440 -50.45 -42.46 36.60
CA ASN A 440 -51.78 -42.88 36.16
C ASN A 440 -51.97 -42.54 34.67
N GLY A 441 -53.15 -42.82 34.13
CA GLY A 441 -53.45 -42.60 32.71
C GLY A 441 -53.34 -41.15 32.22
N LYS A 442 -53.18 -40.15 33.11
CA LYS A 442 -53.07 -38.73 32.74
C LYS A 442 -51.73 -38.09 33.11
N PHE A 443 -51.11 -38.47 34.21
CA PHE A 443 -49.91 -37.80 34.70
C PHE A 443 -48.94 -38.74 35.40
N ILE A 444 -47.67 -38.35 35.33
CA ILE A 444 -46.61 -38.80 36.22
C ILE A 444 -46.32 -37.63 37.16
N LYS A 445 -46.43 -37.87 38.47
CA LYS A 445 -45.98 -36.95 39.52
C LYS A 445 -44.81 -37.60 40.23
N THR A 446 -43.63 -37.04 40.06
CA THR A 446 -42.36 -37.50 40.64
C THR A 446 -41.45 -36.28 40.80
N GLY A 447 -40.32 -36.43 41.48
CA GLY A 447 -39.33 -35.35 41.61
C GLY A 447 -38.50 -35.20 40.33
N LYS A 448 -37.84 -36.27 39.88
CA LYS A 448 -36.93 -36.25 38.73
C LYS A 448 -37.06 -37.51 37.86
N ILE A 449 -36.99 -37.34 36.55
CA ILE A 449 -36.85 -38.43 35.57
C ILE A 449 -35.47 -38.25 34.92
N GLU A 450 -34.56 -39.20 35.08
CA GLU A 450 -33.19 -39.05 34.59
C GLU A 450 -32.65 -40.29 33.89
N SER A 451 -31.68 -40.08 33.00
CA SER A 451 -30.89 -41.14 32.39
C SER A 451 -29.99 -41.82 33.42
N LEU A 452 -29.53 -43.03 33.12
CA LEU A 452 -28.69 -43.82 34.03
C LEU A 452 -27.36 -43.14 34.41
N ASP A 453 -26.83 -42.28 33.54
CA ASP A 453 -25.64 -41.47 33.79
C ASP A 453 -25.97 -40.12 34.48
N GLY A 454 -27.25 -39.83 34.74
CA GLY A 454 -27.73 -38.58 35.34
C GLY A 454 -27.61 -37.35 34.45
N GLN A 455 -27.04 -37.46 33.24
CA GLN A 455 -26.71 -36.31 32.40
C GLN A 455 -27.91 -35.74 31.66
N THR A 456 -28.92 -36.56 31.36
CA THR A 456 -30.12 -36.15 30.64
C THR A 456 -31.33 -36.37 31.54
N TYR A 457 -32.07 -35.30 31.85
CA TYR A 457 -33.13 -35.39 32.87
C TYR A 457 -34.23 -34.34 32.71
N PHE A 458 -35.36 -34.64 33.35
CA PHE A 458 -36.48 -33.75 33.62
C PHE A 458 -36.58 -33.62 35.14
N ASP A 459 -36.11 -32.50 35.67
CA ASP A 459 -36.22 -32.14 37.08
C ASP A 459 -37.51 -31.33 37.26
N LEU A 460 -38.53 -32.01 37.78
CA LEU A 460 -39.87 -31.47 37.94
C LEU A 460 -40.02 -30.64 39.23
N ASP A 461 -39.10 -30.79 40.18
CA ASP A 461 -39.05 -29.98 41.39
C ASP A 461 -38.51 -28.57 41.09
N ASN A 462 -37.51 -28.46 40.22
CA ASN A 462 -36.91 -27.17 39.81
C ASN A 462 -37.41 -26.65 38.45
N GLY A 463 -38.16 -27.44 37.68
CA GLY A 463 -38.66 -27.06 36.35
C GLY A 463 -37.59 -27.04 35.26
N ILE A 464 -36.58 -27.91 35.35
CA ILE A 464 -35.41 -27.93 34.46
C ILE A 464 -35.44 -29.17 33.57
N ILE A 465 -35.24 -28.99 32.26
CA ILE A 465 -34.88 -30.09 31.34
C ILE A 465 -33.39 -29.94 31.02
N GLY A 466 -32.58 -30.89 31.49
CA GLY A 466 -31.11 -30.87 31.38
C GLY A 466 -30.56 -31.95 30.46
N GLY A 467 -29.34 -31.73 29.96
CA GLY A 467 -28.61 -32.68 29.11
C GLY A 467 -28.77 -32.49 27.61
N ARG A 468 -28.32 -33.48 26.84
CA ARG A 468 -28.41 -33.44 25.37
C ARG A 468 -29.82 -33.83 24.91
N ILE A 469 -30.69 -32.84 24.77
CA ILE A 469 -32.03 -33.01 24.20
C ILE A 469 -32.02 -32.69 22.71
N THR A 470 -32.38 -33.67 21.87
CA THR A 470 -32.45 -33.48 20.41
C THR A 470 -33.91 -33.43 19.97
N PHE A 471 -34.34 -32.30 19.40
CA PHE A 471 -35.62 -32.20 18.70
C PHE A 471 -35.45 -32.72 17.27
N LEU A 472 -36.12 -33.83 16.95
CA LEU A 472 -36.00 -34.47 15.62
C LEU A 472 -36.62 -33.60 14.51
N PRO A 473 -36.16 -33.76 13.25
CA PRO A 473 -36.74 -33.08 12.09
C PRO A 473 -38.25 -33.35 11.97
N GLY A 474 -39.02 -32.32 11.61
CA GLY A 474 -40.48 -32.38 11.53
C GLY A 474 -41.21 -32.12 12.86
N SER A 475 -40.49 -32.00 13.98
CA SER A 475 -41.08 -31.54 15.24
C SER A 475 -41.21 -30.01 15.25
N GLY A 476 -42.35 -29.50 15.71
CA GLY A 476 -42.52 -28.06 16.00
C GLY A 476 -41.79 -27.60 17.26
N GLY A 477 -41.13 -28.52 17.98
CA GLY A 477 -40.58 -28.31 19.32
C GLY A 477 -39.63 -27.12 19.40
N TYR A 478 -38.67 -27.01 18.47
CA TYR A 478 -37.73 -25.88 18.44
C TYR A 478 -38.42 -24.53 18.18
N SER A 479 -39.49 -24.51 17.37
CA SER A 479 -40.23 -23.27 17.06
C SER A 479 -41.15 -22.80 18.20
N ASN A 480 -41.53 -23.70 19.11
CA ASN A 480 -42.48 -23.45 20.19
C ASN A 480 -41.83 -22.98 21.50
N LEU A 481 -40.50 -22.94 21.57
CA LEU A 481 -39.75 -22.35 22.68
C LEU A 481 -39.81 -20.81 22.53
N SER A 482 -40.59 -20.13 23.38
CA SER A 482 -40.82 -18.67 23.28
C SER A 482 -39.58 -17.83 23.58
N ASP A 483 -38.64 -18.41 24.32
CA ASP A 483 -37.33 -17.87 24.70
C ASP A 483 -36.20 -18.33 23.76
N LYS A 484 -36.53 -19.05 22.67
CA LYS A 484 -35.52 -19.44 21.68
C LYS A 484 -34.82 -18.19 21.15
N PRO A 485 -33.49 -18.23 20.96
CA PRO A 485 -32.77 -17.13 20.33
C PRO A 485 -33.42 -16.81 18.98
N ASN A 486 -34.06 -15.65 18.91
CA ASN A 486 -34.74 -15.12 17.74
C ASN A 486 -33.88 -14.08 17.02
N SER A 487 -32.71 -13.78 17.59
CA SER A 487 -31.78 -12.74 17.18
C SER A 487 -30.34 -13.18 17.49
N LEU A 488 -29.41 -12.76 16.64
CA LEU A 488 -27.96 -13.01 16.78
C LEU A 488 -27.29 -12.07 17.79
N THR A 489 -28.06 -11.44 18.67
CA THR A 489 -27.63 -10.37 19.59
C THR A 489 -26.60 -10.79 20.62
N ASP A 490 -26.40 -12.10 20.84
CA ASP A 490 -25.44 -12.64 21.82
C ASP A 490 -24.20 -13.29 21.16
N ILE A 491 -24.02 -13.11 19.84
CA ILE A 491 -22.70 -13.32 19.23
C ILE A 491 -21.75 -12.27 19.84
N ASN A 492 -20.66 -12.73 20.45
CA ASN A 492 -19.75 -11.88 21.21
C ASN A 492 -19.31 -10.63 20.41
N SER A 493 -19.02 -9.54 21.11
CA SER A 493 -18.64 -8.25 20.51
C SER A 493 -17.48 -8.31 19.50
N THR A 494 -16.67 -9.37 19.52
CA THR A 494 -15.54 -9.57 18.59
C THR A 494 -15.99 -10.10 17.22
N GLU A 495 -17.04 -10.92 17.16
CA GLU A 495 -17.64 -11.38 15.90
C GLU A 495 -18.78 -10.45 15.43
N GLY A 496 -19.48 -9.78 16.34
CA GLY A 496 -20.42 -8.69 16.01
C GLY A 496 -19.74 -7.49 15.34
N ASN A 497 -18.52 -7.14 15.72
CA ASN A 497 -17.72 -6.08 15.07
C ASN A 497 -17.33 -6.40 13.62
N LYS A 498 -17.35 -7.68 13.19
CA LYS A 498 -17.16 -8.04 11.77
C LYS A 498 -18.39 -7.75 10.91
N LEU A 499 -19.54 -7.49 11.54
CA LEU A 499 -20.83 -7.23 10.88
C LEU A 499 -21.37 -5.82 11.16
N ALA A 500 -20.96 -5.19 12.26
CA ALA A 500 -21.28 -3.80 12.62
C ALA A 500 -20.37 -2.80 11.87
N GLY A 501 -20.52 -2.77 10.54
CA GLY A 501 -19.89 -1.80 9.64
C GLY A 501 -20.67 -1.57 8.36
N ILE A 502 -21.83 -2.21 8.25
CA ILE A 502 -22.81 -1.96 7.19
C ILE A 502 -23.52 -0.65 7.56
N ALA A 503 -22.87 0.47 7.23
CA ALA A 503 -23.31 1.82 7.58
C ALA A 503 -24.70 2.15 7.02
N ASP A 504 -25.44 2.99 7.74
CA ASP A 504 -26.68 3.61 7.27
C ASP A 504 -26.42 4.29 5.91
N GLY A 505 -26.93 3.70 4.82
CA GLY A 505 -26.73 4.16 3.44
C GLY A 505 -25.80 3.32 2.56
N ALA A 506 -25.18 2.25 3.06
CA ALA A 506 -24.53 1.25 2.21
C ALA A 506 -25.59 0.40 1.47
N ASP A 507 -25.39 0.16 0.17
CA ASP A 507 -26.21 -0.78 -0.60
C ASP A 507 -25.79 -2.21 -0.23
N ASN A 508 -26.66 -2.91 0.50
CA ASN A 508 -26.39 -4.20 1.14
C ASN A 508 -26.56 -5.41 0.21
N THR A 509 -26.60 -5.20 -1.10
CA THR A 509 -26.86 -6.26 -2.09
C THR A 509 -25.66 -7.16 -2.39
N LYS A 510 -24.54 -6.97 -1.67
CA LYS A 510 -23.22 -7.66 -1.77
C LYS A 510 -22.33 -7.09 -2.87
N THR A 511 -21.08 -6.78 -2.52
CA THR A 511 -19.99 -6.63 -3.50
C THR A 511 -19.34 -8.00 -3.67
N THR A 512 -19.49 -8.62 -4.84
CA THR A 512 -18.80 -9.88 -5.17
C THR A 512 -17.66 -9.58 -6.13
N ILE A 513 -16.46 -10.07 -5.79
CA ILE A 513 -15.31 -10.12 -6.71
C ILE A 513 -15.13 -11.58 -7.08
N ASP A 514 -15.47 -11.95 -8.31
CA ASP A 514 -15.34 -13.32 -8.81
C ASP A 514 -14.63 -13.30 -10.17
N GLY A 515 -13.47 -13.95 -10.27
CA GLY A 515 -12.69 -14.00 -11.52
C GLY A 515 -12.30 -12.64 -12.11
N GLY A 516 -12.25 -11.58 -11.30
CA GLY A 516 -11.99 -10.20 -11.77
C GLY A 516 -13.24 -9.39 -12.11
N LEU A 517 -14.44 -9.97 -12.02
CA LEU A 517 -15.72 -9.27 -12.15
C LEU A 517 -16.14 -8.70 -10.79
N VAL A 518 -16.35 -7.38 -10.72
CA VAL A 518 -16.87 -6.69 -9.54
C VAL A 518 -18.38 -6.46 -9.74
N THR A 519 -19.21 -7.19 -9.00
CA THR A 519 -20.68 -6.98 -8.98
C THR A 519 -21.04 -6.24 -7.70
N THR A 520 -21.50 -5.00 -7.81
CA THR A 520 -21.87 -4.13 -6.67
C THR A 520 -22.89 -3.08 -7.10
N GLY A 521 -23.74 -2.62 -6.19
CA GLY A 521 -24.75 -1.59 -6.50
C GLY A 521 -24.17 -0.18 -6.63
N LYS A 522 -23.13 0.15 -5.84
CA LYS A 522 -22.53 1.50 -5.81
C LYS A 522 -21.07 1.45 -5.38
N ILE A 523 -20.21 2.14 -6.14
CA ILE A 523 -18.80 2.40 -5.80
C ILE A 523 -18.65 3.90 -5.57
N ILE A 524 -18.24 4.32 -4.38
CA ILE A 524 -17.97 5.73 -4.08
C ILE A 524 -16.48 5.90 -3.73
N LEU A 525 -15.81 6.83 -4.40
CA LEU A 525 -14.45 7.22 -4.06
C LEU A 525 -14.52 8.38 -3.07
N GLN A 526 -14.14 8.10 -1.83
CA GLN A 526 -14.14 9.03 -0.72
C GLN A 526 -12.70 9.42 -0.39
N ASP A 527 -12.43 10.70 -0.21
CA ASP A 527 -11.15 11.16 0.31
C ASP A 527 -11.06 10.97 1.83
N GLY A 528 -9.86 11.18 2.41
CA GLY A 528 -9.64 11.08 3.85
C GLY A 528 -10.44 12.08 4.70
N ALA A 529 -11.13 13.05 4.08
CA ALA A 529 -11.98 14.05 4.74
C ALA A 529 -13.48 13.72 4.61
N SER A 530 -13.81 12.50 4.19
CA SER A 530 -15.20 12.04 3.95
C SER A 530 -15.93 12.76 2.82
N VAL A 531 -15.21 13.33 1.87
CA VAL A 531 -15.80 13.99 0.71
C VAL A 531 -15.83 13.04 -0.47
N GLN A 532 -17.05 12.72 -0.92
CA GLN A 532 -17.31 11.77 -2.01
C GLN A 532 -17.28 12.47 -3.36
N LYS A 533 -16.11 12.64 -4.00
CA LYS A 533 -15.98 13.45 -5.24
C LYS A 533 -16.05 12.67 -6.56
N ALA A 534 -16.15 11.34 -6.50
CA ALA A 534 -16.26 10.50 -7.69
C ALA A 534 -16.93 9.15 -7.36
N GLY A 535 -17.41 8.44 -8.38
CA GLY A 535 -17.96 7.10 -8.19
C GLY A 535 -18.65 6.50 -9.41
N ILE A 536 -19.19 5.30 -9.19
CA ILE A 536 -20.03 4.52 -10.09
C ILE A 536 -21.33 4.20 -9.35
N THR A 537 -22.50 4.44 -9.95
CA THR A 537 -23.81 4.20 -9.32
C THR A 537 -24.81 3.62 -10.30
N ALA A 538 -25.61 2.67 -9.82
CA ALA A 538 -26.80 2.17 -10.51
C ALA A 538 -28.09 2.90 -10.08
N GLU A 539 -27.99 4.01 -9.33
CA GLU A 539 -29.17 4.74 -8.85
C GLU A 539 -29.99 5.33 -10.00
N GLY A 540 -31.32 5.13 -9.92
CA GLY A 540 -32.31 5.62 -10.86
C GLY A 540 -32.37 4.81 -12.17
N SER A 541 -33.53 4.84 -12.83
CA SER A 541 -33.82 4.04 -14.03
C SER A 541 -33.91 4.84 -15.34
N GLY A 542 -33.90 6.18 -15.29
CA GLY A 542 -34.06 7.04 -16.47
C GLY A 542 -32.76 7.26 -17.25
N ASP A 543 -32.87 7.53 -18.55
CA ASP A 543 -31.72 7.72 -19.46
C ASP A 543 -30.74 8.83 -19.02
N SER A 544 -31.25 9.88 -18.36
CA SER A 544 -30.44 11.00 -17.87
C SER A 544 -29.70 10.71 -16.55
N GLN A 545 -29.79 9.49 -16.01
CA GLN A 545 -29.18 9.14 -14.73
C GLN A 545 -27.66 8.95 -14.87
N VAL A 546 -26.90 9.52 -13.95
CA VAL A 546 -25.44 9.44 -13.96
C VAL A 546 -25.00 8.03 -13.54
N ARG A 547 -24.12 7.40 -14.32
CA ARG A 547 -23.52 6.08 -14.06
C ARG A 547 -22.09 6.17 -13.56
N ILE A 548 -21.30 7.08 -14.12
CA ILE A 548 -19.90 7.33 -13.73
C ILE A 548 -19.75 8.84 -13.57
N TRP A 549 -19.10 9.32 -12.49
CA TRP A 549 -18.82 10.75 -12.34
C TRP A 549 -17.49 11.03 -11.62
N ALA A 550 -16.92 12.20 -11.89
CA ALA A 550 -15.79 12.76 -11.16
C ALA A 550 -15.86 14.29 -11.09
N GLY A 551 -15.47 14.84 -9.93
CA GLY A 551 -15.37 16.29 -9.68
C GLY A 551 -16.57 16.92 -8.96
N ALA A 552 -17.53 16.13 -8.47
CA ALA A 552 -18.68 16.63 -7.69
C ALA A 552 -19.13 15.61 -6.63
N THR A 553 -19.87 16.08 -5.62
CA THR A 553 -20.44 15.20 -4.59
C THR A 553 -21.52 14.27 -5.16
N TYR A 554 -21.83 13.16 -4.50
CA TYR A 554 -22.90 12.25 -4.92
C TYR A 554 -24.23 12.97 -5.20
N ASN A 555 -24.62 13.90 -4.32
CA ASN A 555 -25.83 14.71 -4.48
C ASN A 555 -25.76 15.68 -5.67
N ASN A 556 -24.56 16.09 -6.08
CA ASN A 556 -24.33 17.05 -7.16
C ASN A 556 -23.76 16.41 -8.44
N ARG A 557 -23.83 15.08 -8.58
CA ARG A 557 -23.21 14.35 -9.69
C ARG A 557 -23.77 14.72 -11.07
N SER A 558 -25.00 15.25 -11.14
CA SER A 558 -25.62 15.74 -12.37
C SER A 558 -24.88 16.92 -13.01
N THR A 559 -24.09 17.67 -12.22
CA THR A 559 -23.27 18.80 -12.70
C THR A 559 -21.77 18.50 -12.66
N ALA A 560 -21.38 17.24 -12.45
CA ALA A 560 -19.97 16.85 -12.42
C ALA A 560 -19.25 17.19 -13.74
N PRO A 561 -18.01 17.73 -13.68
CA PRO A 561 -17.21 18.07 -14.86
C PRO A 561 -16.95 16.89 -15.79
N PHE A 562 -16.76 15.70 -15.21
CA PHE A 562 -16.76 14.44 -15.95
C PHE A 562 -17.93 13.59 -15.49
N ARG A 563 -18.80 13.19 -16.41
CA ARG A 563 -19.90 12.25 -16.13
C ARG A 563 -20.32 11.47 -17.36
N VAL A 564 -20.78 10.25 -17.14
CA VAL A 564 -21.40 9.38 -18.13
C VAL A 564 -22.82 9.08 -17.67
N LEU A 565 -23.80 9.27 -18.55
CA LEU A 565 -25.21 9.01 -18.31
C LEU A 565 -25.60 7.58 -18.68
N GLN A 566 -26.80 7.16 -18.29
CA GLN A 566 -27.32 5.81 -18.53
C GLN A 566 -27.53 5.53 -20.02
N ASP A 567 -27.87 6.53 -20.82
CA ASP A 567 -27.95 6.45 -22.28
C ASP A 567 -26.57 6.36 -22.98
N GLY A 568 -25.47 6.42 -22.22
CA GLY A 568 -24.10 6.42 -22.73
C GLY A 568 -23.54 7.80 -23.07
N SER A 569 -24.32 8.87 -22.95
CA SER A 569 -23.86 10.24 -23.19
C SER A 569 -22.76 10.62 -22.19
N MET A 570 -21.64 11.16 -22.70
CA MET A 570 -20.51 11.62 -21.89
C MET A 570 -20.40 13.14 -21.90
N TYR A 571 -20.16 13.72 -20.73
CA TYR A 571 -19.81 15.13 -20.57
C TYR A 571 -18.43 15.25 -19.95
N ALA A 572 -17.56 16.04 -20.60
CA ALA A 572 -16.24 16.39 -20.12
C ALA A 572 -16.00 17.91 -20.31
N THR A 573 -16.25 18.71 -19.28
CA THR A 573 -16.15 20.18 -19.35
C THR A 573 -14.81 20.72 -18.84
N LYS A 574 -13.95 19.84 -18.31
CA LYS A 574 -12.58 20.13 -17.85
C LYS A 574 -11.69 18.91 -18.06
N GLY A 575 -10.46 19.09 -18.54
CA GLY A 575 -9.48 18.01 -18.65
C GLY A 575 -8.38 18.28 -19.68
N THR A 576 -7.46 17.34 -19.86
CA THR A 576 -6.40 17.40 -20.87
C THR A 576 -6.35 16.08 -21.66
N ILE A 577 -6.35 16.14 -23.00
CA ILE A 577 -6.24 14.99 -23.92
C ILE A 577 -5.03 15.18 -24.82
N ALA A 578 -3.97 14.37 -24.65
CA ALA A 578 -2.77 14.36 -25.50
C ALA A 578 -2.21 15.78 -25.81
N GLY A 579 -2.23 16.67 -24.82
CA GLY A 579 -1.77 18.07 -24.93
C GLY A 579 -2.85 19.12 -25.23
N TRP A 580 -4.07 18.71 -25.59
CA TRP A 580 -5.24 19.59 -25.72
C TRP A 580 -5.96 19.76 -24.39
N ASN A 581 -6.41 20.95 -24.07
CA ASN A 581 -7.22 21.28 -22.92
C ASN A 581 -8.69 21.32 -23.31
N LEU A 582 -9.52 20.63 -22.52
CA LEU A 582 -10.97 20.73 -22.53
C LEU A 582 -11.38 21.81 -21.51
N ALA A 583 -12.13 22.80 -21.97
CA ALA A 583 -12.83 23.77 -21.16
C ALA A 583 -14.33 23.72 -21.44
N ALA A 584 -15.13 24.40 -20.63
CA ALA A 584 -16.58 24.45 -20.81
C ALA A 584 -17.00 25.08 -22.15
N ASP A 585 -16.12 25.90 -22.74
CA ASP A 585 -16.36 26.74 -23.91
C ASP A 585 -15.40 26.49 -25.07
N ALA A 586 -14.40 25.60 -24.93
CA ALA A 586 -13.42 25.36 -26.00
C ALA A 586 -12.62 24.06 -25.84
N LEU A 587 -12.14 23.54 -26.97
CA LEU A 587 -11.04 22.58 -27.06
C LEU A 587 -9.80 23.31 -27.59
N TYR A 588 -8.70 23.38 -26.83
CA TYR A 588 -7.56 24.22 -27.23
C TYR A 588 -6.19 23.71 -26.80
N THR A 589 -5.14 24.16 -27.49
CA THR A 589 -3.74 23.99 -27.11
C THR A 589 -3.10 25.35 -26.86
N GLY A 590 -2.05 25.41 -26.04
CA GLY A 590 -1.41 26.67 -25.67
C GLY A 590 -2.37 27.61 -24.93
N THR A 591 -2.38 28.89 -25.30
CA THR A 591 -3.32 29.87 -24.73
C THR A 591 -4.69 29.72 -25.38
N LYS A 592 -5.79 29.72 -24.61
CA LYS A 592 -7.17 29.75 -25.15
C LYS A 592 -7.46 31.13 -25.75
N SER A 593 -8.05 31.20 -26.94
CA SER A 593 -8.54 32.46 -27.52
C SER A 593 -9.90 32.31 -28.19
N LEU A 594 -10.87 33.06 -27.68
CA LEU A 594 -12.22 33.24 -28.25
C LEU A 594 -12.43 34.69 -28.74
N ALA A 595 -11.35 35.47 -28.81
CA ALA A 595 -11.40 36.85 -29.30
C ALA A 595 -11.29 36.90 -30.82
N SER A 596 -11.95 37.87 -31.46
CA SER A 596 -11.95 38.03 -32.91
C SER A 596 -10.54 38.17 -33.50
N GLY A 597 -10.28 37.45 -34.60
CA GLY A 597 -9.04 37.53 -35.36
C GLY A 597 -7.92 36.59 -34.92
N TYR A 598 -6.68 36.92 -35.33
CA TYR A 598 -5.50 36.10 -35.04
C TYR A 598 -4.96 36.36 -33.64
N ASN A 599 -4.49 35.31 -32.99
CA ASN A 599 -3.75 35.44 -31.74
C ASN A 599 -2.35 34.79 -31.86
N PRO A 600 -1.27 35.60 -31.89
CA PRO A 600 0.09 35.11 -32.13
C PRO A 600 0.60 34.17 -31.03
N ASN A 601 0.01 34.24 -29.84
CA ASN A 601 0.39 33.50 -28.63
C ASN A 601 -0.42 32.20 -28.42
N THR A 602 -1.31 31.87 -29.37
CA THR A 602 -2.18 30.69 -29.28
C THR A 602 -1.67 29.58 -30.19
N ALA A 603 -1.91 28.34 -29.80
CA ALA A 603 -1.89 27.23 -30.75
C ALA A 603 -3.30 27.14 -31.37
N ILE A 604 -3.96 25.99 -31.39
CA ILE A 604 -5.32 25.88 -31.98
C ILE A 604 -6.36 26.00 -30.86
N THR A 605 -7.37 26.85 -31.04
CA THR A 605 -8.60 26.92 -30.22
C THR A 605 -9.80 26.64 -31.11
N ILE A 606 -10.66 25.71 -30.70
CA ILE A 606 -11.97 25.47 -31.30
C ILE A 606 -13.02 25.84 -30.24
N GLY A 607 -13.76 26.92 -30.47
CA GLY A 607 -14.75 27.46 -29.55
C GLY A 607 -16.12 26.80 -29.70
N ALA A 608 -16.85 26.70 -28.59
CA ALA A 608 -18.23 26.22 -28.59
C ALA A 608 -19.21 27.19 -29.31
N ASP A 609 -18.78 28.43 -29.55
CA ASP A 609 -19.46 29.44 -30.37
C ASP A 609 -19.26 29.23 -31.88
N GLY A 610 -18.57 28.15 -32.27
CA GLY A 610 -18.25 27.82 -33.67
C GLY A 610 -16.97 28.47 -34.19
N SER A 611 -16.27 29.25 -33.37
CA SER A 611 -15.00 29.87 -33.75
C SER A 611 -13.87 28.84 -33.86
N ILE A 612 -12.92 29.10 -34.75
CA ILE A 612 -11.65 28.36 -34.82
C ILE A 612 -10.54 29.40 -34.89
N HIS A 613 -9.70 29.50 -33.87
CA HIS A 613 -8.58 30.44 -33.84
C HIS A 613 -7.26 29.70 -33.83
N THR A 614 -6.40 30.03 -34.78
CA THR A 614 -5.01 29.58 -34.84
C THR A 614 -4.10 30.78 -35.12
N ARG A 615 -2.79 30.56 -35.15
CA ARG A 615 -1.81 31.63 -35.41
C ARG A 615 -2.02 32.36 -36.74
N ASN A 616 -2.35 31.62 -37.81
CA ASN A 616 -2.41 32.15 -39.19
C ASN A 616 -3.75 31.88 -39.89
N PHE A 617 -4.70 31.24 -39.22
CA PHE A 617 -6.04 30.97 -39.73
C PHE A 617 -7.04 31.25 -38.62
N TYR A 618 -8.15 31.93 -38.93
CA TYR A 618 -9.26 32.01 -38.00
C TYR A 618 -10.62 31.93 -38.70
N ILE A 619 -11.63 31.43 -37.98
CA ILE A 619 -13.06 31.62 -38.22
C ILE A 619 -13.62 32.25 -36.96
N ASN A 620 -14.22 33.43 -37.07
CA ASN A 620 -14.93 34.09 -35.98
C ASN A 620 -16.34 33.51 -35.84
N SER A 621 -16.99 33.71 -34.69
CA SER A 621 -18.40 33.33 -34.48
C SER A 621 -19.39 34.15 -35.32
N ASP A 622 -18.96 35.27 -35.90
CA ASP A 622 -19.72 36.02 -36.90
C ASP A 622 -19.59 35.45 -38.33
N GLY A 623 -18.81 34.38 -38.54
CA GLY A 623 -18.59 33.76 -39.85
C GLY A 623 -17.45 34.37 -40.67
N THR A 624 -16.80 35.44 -40.19
CA THR A 624 -15.61 35.98 -40.84
C THR A 624 -14.47 34.97 -40.82
N LEU A 625 -13.93 34.65 -41.99
CA LEU A 625 -12.84 33.72 -42.22
C LEU A 625 -11.57 34.48 -42.63
N GLY A 626 -10.46 34.29 -41.93
CA GLY A 626 -9.20 34.95 -42.23
C GLY A 626 -8.01 33.99 -42.41
N PHE A 627 -7.17 34.27 -43.40
CA PHE A 627 -5.86 33.63 -43.62
C PHE A 627 -4.74 34.67 -43.58
N ARG A 628 -3.75 34.50 -42.71
CA ARG A 628 -2.58 35.39 -42.59
C ARG A 628 -1.32 34.73 -43.15
N THR A 629 -0.46 35.55 -43.74
CA THR A 629 0.92 35.15 -44.04
C THR A 629 1.82 35.33 -42.80
N SER A 630 3.04 34.79 -42.82
CA SER A 630 4.01 35.00 -41.72
C SER A 630 4.43 36.46 -41.50
N VAL A 631 4.07 37.37 -42.42
CA VAL A 631 4.41 38.80 -42.38
C VAL A 631 3.27 39.61 -41.72
N LEU A 632 3.63 40.51 -40.79
CA LEU A 632 2.71 41.48 -40.17
C LEU A 632 2.01 42.35 -41.24
N GLY A 633 0.67 42.39 -41.20
CA GLY A 633 -0.16 43.25 -42.06
C GLY A 633 -0.78 42.56 -43.28
N LYS A 634 -0.24 41.44 -43.76
CA LYS A 634 -0.74 40.75 -44.96
C LYS A 634 -1.68 39.58 -44.64
N ARG A 635 -2.92 39.65 -45.13
CA ARG A 635 -3.95 38.61 -44.92
C ARG A 635 -5.03 38.62 -46.00
N ILE A 636 -5.75 37.52 -46.11
CA ILE A 636 -6.98 37.37 -46.91
C ILE A 636 -8.12 37.21 -45.91
N GLU A 637 -9.21 37.94 -46.07
CA GLU A 637 -10.42 37.80 -45.26
C GLU A 637 -11.64 37.61 -46.14
N ILE A 638 -12.52 36.70 -45.73
CA ILE A 638 -13.83 36.47 -46.32
C ILE A 638 -14.83 36.78 -45.23
N ASP A 639 -15.60 37.84 -45.42
CA ASP A 639 -16.67 38.26 -44.55
C ASP A 639 -17.99 37.82 -45.19
N SER A 640 -18.55 36.74 -44.67
CA SER A 640 -19.79 36.18 -45.17
C SER A 640 -21.03 36.99 -44.79
N ILE A 641 -20.95 37.87 -43.78
CA ILE A 641 -22.07 38.72 -43.39
C ILE A 641 -22.21 39.85 -44.40
N ASN A 642 -21.09 40.44 -44.81
CA ASN A 642 -21.08 41.57 -45.74
C ASN A 642 -20.78 41.15 -47.20
N ASN A 643 -20.86 39.85 -47.52
CA ASN A 643 -20.56 39.29 -48.84
C ASN A 643 -19.25 39.81 -49.46
N LYS A 644 -18.18 39.84 -48.67
CA LYS A 644 -16.95 40.56 -48.99
C LYS A 644 -15.71 39.69 -48.91
N PHE A 645 -14.92 39.67 -49.98
CA PHE A 645 -13.60 39.06 -50.05
C PHE A 645 -12.52 40.15 -50.08
N THR A 646 -11.64 40.20 -49.08
CA THR A 646 -10.65 41.27 -48.89
C THR A 646 -9.22 40.72 -48.87
N LEU A 647 -8.32 41.36 -49.60
CA LEU A 647 -6.88 41.15 -49.60
C LEU A 647 -6.19 42.35 -48.95
N TYR A 648 -5.49 42.12 -47.85
CA TYR A 648 -4.68 43.11 -47.16
C TYR A 648 -3.22 42.95 -47.56
N ALA A 649 -2.63 44.04 -48.06
CA ALA A 649 -1.21 44.18 -48.33
C ALA A 649 -0.57 45.20 -47.37
N ASN A 650 0.75 45.35 -47.40
CA ASN A 650 1.45 46.31 -46.53
C ASN A 650 1.15 47.77 -46.89
N ASP A 651 0.75 48.00 -48.12
CA ASP A 651 0.57 49.28 -48.78
C ASP A 651 -0.89 49.63 -49.06
N GLY A 652 -1.84 48.69 -48.91
CA GLY A 652 -3.27 48.95 -49.14
C GLY A 652 -4.17 47.73 -48.96
N VAL A 653 -5.47 47.94 -49.13
CA VAL A 653 -6.51 46.92 -49.03
C VAL A 653 -7.27 46.84 -50.35
N SER A 654 -7.42 45.64 -50.89
CA SER A 654 -8.25 45.36 -52.07
C SER A 654 -9.42 44.50 -51.66
N TYR A 655 -10.61 44.68 -52.24
CA TYR A 655 -11.73 43.80 -51.96
C TYR A 655 -12.70 43.65 -53.13
N ILE A 656 -13.43 42.55 -53.09
CA ILE A 656 -14.63 42.31 -53.88
C ILE A 656 -15.78 42.22 -52.88
N GLU A 657 -16.81 43.03 -53.06
CA GLU A 657 -17.99 43.07 -52.18
C GLU A 657 -19.24 43.00 -53.05
N ILE A 658 -20.17 42.12 -52.70
CA ILE A 658 -21.49 42.07 -53.33
C ILE A 658 -22.43 42.83 -52.43
N ASP A 659 -22.81 44.03 -52.86
CA ASP A 659 -23.86 44.80 -52.20
C ASP A 659 -25.22 44.18 -52.59
N ASP A 660 -25.80 43.44 -51.66
CA ASP A 660 -27.13 42.82 -51.75
C ASP A 660 -28.19 43.62 -50.97
N THR A 661 -27.82 44.78 -50.39
CA THR A 661 -28.79 45.65 -49.73
C THR A 661 -29.79 46.14 -50.77
N VAL A 662 -31.07 45.86 -50.54
CA VAL A 662 -32.16 46.19 -51.47
C VAL A 662 -32.36 47.72 -51.57
N GLY A 663 -31.47 48.40 -52.28
CA GLY A 663 -31.70 49.72 -52.84
C GLY A 663 -32.59 49.62 -54.09
N SER A 664 -33.03 50.78 -54.62
CA SER A 664 -34.05 50.92 -55.68
C SER A 664 -33.81 50.18 -57.02
N TYR A 665 -32.76 49.36 -57.15
CA TYR A 665 -32.41 48.58 -58.31
C TYR A 665 -32.37 47.09 -57.91
N ASN A 666 -33.31 46.30 -58.43
CA ASN A 666 -33.61 44.90 -58.06
C ASN A 666 -32.50 43.86 -58.38
N TYR A 667 -31.22 44.21 -58.31
CA TYR A 667 -30.10 43.31 -58.63
C TYR A 667 -28.87 43.58 -57.75
N PRO A 668 -28.09 42.55 -57.40
CA PRO A 668 -26.86 42.69 -56.62
C PRO A 668 -25.80 43.46 -57.42
N ILE A 669 -25.06 44.34 -56.75
CA ILE A 669 -23.96 45.12 -57.35
C ILE A 669 -22.63 44.54 -56.87
N ILE A 670 -21.71 44.25 -57.80
CA ILE A 670 -20.34 43.81 -57.46
C ILE A 670 -19.42 45.04 -57.42
N HIS A 671 -18.94 45.39 -56.23
CA HIS A 671 -17.89 46.37 -56.02
C HIS A 671 -16.52 45.69 -56.03
N ILE A 672 -15.62 46.09 -56.94
CA ILE A 672 -14.22 45.66 -56.95
C ILE A 672 -13.35 46.89 -56.70
N ALA A 673 -12.77 47.02 -55.50
CA ALA A 673 -12.02 48.21 -55.10
C ALA A 673 -10.57 47.87 -54.75
N TYR A 674 -9.65 48.78 -55.12
CA TYR A 674 -8.24 48.78 -54.71
C TYR A 674 -7.94 50.14 -54.06
N GLY A 675 -7.47 50.16 -52.81
CA GLY A 675 -7.23 51.41 -52.10
C GLY A 675 -6.01 51.37 -51.18
N THR A 676 -5.07 52.28 -51.43
CA THR A 676 -4.22 52.85 -50.37
C THR A 676 -5.00 54.02 -49.76
N HIS A 677 -4.77 54.34 -48.48
CA HIS A 677 -5.61 55.25 -47.68
C HIS A 677 -6.12 56.52 -48.42
N ASN A 678 -7.44 56.72 -48.36
CA ASN A 678 -8.21 57.93 -48.68
C ASN A 678 -8.27 58.34 -50.17
N ASN A 679 -9.44 58.11 -50.79
CA ASN A 679 -9.85 58.42 -52.17
C ASN A 679 -9.16 57.60 -53.27
N SER A 680 -9.80 56.53 -53.74
CA SER A 680 -9.43 55.90 -55.01
C SER A 680 -10.66 55.23 -55.65
N TYR A 681 -11.17 55.85 -56.72
CA TYR A 681 -12.13 55.26 -57.65
C TYR A 681 -11.37 54.37 -58.65
N LEU A 682 -12.01 53.27 -59.09
CA LEU A 682 -11.46 52.30 -60.06
C LEU A 682 -10.65 52.97 -61.18
N THR A 683 -9.42 52.50 -61.39
CA THR A 683 -8.72 52.66 -62.66
C THR A 683 -8.96 51.41 -63.50
N GLY A 684 -10.08 51.41 -64.24
CA GLY A 684 -10.36 50.46 -65.32
C GLY A 684 -10.61 49.01 -64.90
N LEU A 685 -11.89 48.63 -64.75
CA LEU A 685 -12.30 47.23 -64.70
C LEU A 685 -13.51 47.06 -65.63
N GLY A 686 -13.27 46.40 -66.77
CA GLY A 686 -14.33 46.02 -67.69
C GLY A 686 -15.09 44.83 -67.13
N ILE A 687 -16.30 45.06 -66.62
CA ILE A 687 -17.25 43.99 -66.32
C ILE A 687 -18.08 43.79 -67.59
N SER A 688 -17.86 42.69 -68.30
CA SER A 688 -18.75 42.26 -69.37
C SER A 688 -19.91 41.50 -68.72
N VAL A 689 -21.08 42.10 -68.71
CA VAL A 689 -22.34 41.38 -68.46
C VAL A 689 -22.94 41.11 -69.85
N GLU A 690 -22.77 39.89 -70.35
CA GLU A 690 -23.56 39.41 -71.49
C GLU A 690 -24.98 39.10 -70.97
N ASP A 691 -25.87 40.09 -71.05
CA ASP A 691 -27.30 39.83 -71.10
C ASP A 691 -27.74 39.92 -72.57
N THR A 692 -28.24 38.82 -73.12
CA THR A 692 -28.51 38.67 -74.56
C THR A 692 -29.81 39.35 -75.01
N ASN A 693 -30.55 40.03 -74.13
CA ASN A 693 -31.86 40.60 -74.47
C ASN A 693 -32.08 42.09 -74.21
N ILE A 694 -31.07 42.84 -73.74
CA ILE A 694 -31.18 44.29 -73.56
C ILE A 694 -29.82 44.91 -73.85
N GLY A 695 -29.76 45.93 -74.72
CA GLY A 695 -28.51 46.51 -75.20
C GLY A 695 -27.51 46.81 -74.07
N THR A 696 -26.24 46.49 -74.31
CA THR A 696 -25.10 46.73 -73.41
C THR A 696 -25.15 48.14 -72.82
N LEU A 697 -25.55 48.25 -71.55
CA LEU A 697 -25.50 49.47 -70.75
C LEU A 697 -24.11 49.59 -70.12
N PHE A 698 -23.20 50.32 -70.79
CA PHE A 698 -21.95 50.76 -70.17
C PHE A 698 -22.26 51.86 -69.14
N TYR A 699 -22.28 51.52 -67.85
CA TYR A 699 -22.31 52.52 -66.78
C TYR A 699 -20.90 53.09 -66.54
N TRP A 700 -20.64 54.31 -67.03
CA TRP A 700 -19.47 55.10 -66.68
C TRP A 700 -19.81 56.01 -65.49
N PHE A 701 -19.34 55.69 -64.29
CA PHE A 701 -19.40 56.60 -63.16
C PHE A 701 -18.29 57.64 -63.29
N ALA A 702 -18.66 58.87 -63.65
CA ALA A 702 -17.77 60.02 -63.69
C ALA A 702 -17.79 60.74 -62.33
N THR A 703 -16.71 60.64 -61.56
CA THR A 703 -16.43 61.56 -60.46
C THR A 703 -14.98 62.06 -60.53
N LYS A 704 -14.87 63.34 -60.94
CA LYS A 704 -13.67 64.19 -61.13
C LYS A 704 -12.70 63.79 -62.27
N PRO A 705 -12.37 64.72 -63.20
CA PRO A 705 -11.52 64.43 -64.35
C PRO A 705 -10.06 64.38 -63.92
N PHE A 706 -9.45 63.20 -64.00
CA PHE A 706 -8.00 63.13 -64.21
C PHE A 706 -7.75 63.40 -65.70
N LEU A 707 -6.96 64.44 -66.00
CA LEU A 707 -6.43 64.66 -67.34
C LEU A 707 -5.54 63.46 -67.69
N TYR A 708 -6.08 62.51 -68.45
CA TYR A 708 -5.28 61.56 -69.20
C TYR A 708 -5.12 62.12 -70.61
N THR A 709 -3.89 62.43 -71.01
CA THR A 709 -3.54 62.66 -72.41
C THR A 709 -3.78 61.36 -73.16
N MET A 710 -4.96 61.20 -73.76
CA MET A 710 -5.22 60.10 -74.67
C MET A 710 -4.33 60.30 -75.91
N ALA A 711 -3.37 59.40 -76.11
CA ALA A 711 -2.47 59.42 -77.28
C ALA A 711 -3.20 59.18 -78.62
N THR A 712 -4.45 58.71 -78.57
CA THR A 712 -5.31 58.52 -79.75
C THR A 712 -6.73 58.99 -79.44
N PRO A 713 -7.37 59.80 -80.30
CA PRO A 713 -8.73 60.28 -80.06
C PRO A 713 -9.73 59.12 -80.07
N LEU A 714 -10.65 59.12 -79.09
CA LEU A 714 -11.75 58.16 -79.03
C LEU A 714 -12.77 58.51 -80.11
N VAL A 715 -13.07 57.58 -81.01
CA VAL A 715 -14.07 57.74 -82.07
C VAL A 715 -15.18 56.73 -81.87
N ILE A 716 -16.38 57.21 -81.58
CA ILE A 716 -17.62 56.42 -81.57
C ILE A 716 -18.34 56.73 -82.87
N LYS A 717 -18.54 55.74 -83.73
CA LYS A 717 -19.27 55.93 -84.99
C LYS A 717 -20.73 55.49 -84.87
N GLY A 718 -21.64 56.27 -85.43
CA GLY A 718 -23.05 55.93 -85.57
C GLY A 718 -23.84 55.89 -84.26
N LEU A 719 -23.56 56.78 -83.31
CA LEU A 719 -24.31 56.87 -82.06
C LEU A 719 -25.71 57.44 -82.31
N PRO A 720 -26.80 56.68 -82.11
CA PRO A 720 -28.15 57.21 -82.35
C PRO A 720 -28.52 58.20 -81.24
N LEU A 721 -28.58 59.49 -81.58
CA LEU A 721 -29.02 60.56 -80.71
C LEU A 721 -30.39 61.06 -81.15
N ARG A 722 -31.32 61.15 -80.21
CA ARG A 722 -32.65 61.71 -80.46
C ARG A 722 -32.61 63.22 -80.32
N ASN A 723 -32.99 63.92 -81.38
CA ASN A 723 -33.15 65.37 -81.34
C ASN A 723 -34.30 65.74 -80.40
N ARG A 724 -34.03 66.61 -79.43
CA ARG A 724 -34.98 66.99 -78.39
C ARG A 724 -36.16 67.79 -78.92
N ASP A 725 -35.97 68.56 -79.99
CA ASP A 725 -36.96 69.51 -80.49
C ASP A 725 -37.76 68.93 -81.68
N SER A 726 -37.17 68.04 -82.49
CA SER A 726 -37.88 67.36 -83.60
C SER A 726 -38.35 65.93 -83.28
N GLY A 727 -37.77 65.29 -82.25
CA GLY A 727 -38.12 63.93 -81.86
C GLY A 727 -37.51 62.82 -82.74
N ASP A 728 -36.82 63.17 -83.83
CA ASP A 728 -36.17 62.26 -84.77
C ASP A 728 -34.82 61.74 -84.24
N TRP A 729 -34.42 60.56 -84.70
CA TRP A 729 -33.14 59.95 -84.35
C TRP A 729 -32.11 60.17 -85.46
N ALA A 730 -30.92 60.64 -85.09
CA ALA A 730 -29.80 60.82 -86.00
C ALA A 730 -28.59 60.02 -85.51
N ASN A 731 -27.86 59.40 -86.44
CA ASN A 731 -26.61 58.72 -86.13
C ASN A 731 -25.47 59.75 -86.17
N VAL A 732 -24.85 59.98 -85.01
CA VAL A 732 -23.78 60.97 -84.85
C VAL A 732 -22.47 60.25 -84.55
N ASN A 733 -21.42 60.62 -85.28
CA ASN A 733 -20.07 60.22 -84.94
C ASN A 733 -19.54 61.18 -83.87
N VAL A 734 -19.10 60.63 -82.75
CA VAL A 734 -18.52 61.40 -81.65
C VAL A 734 -17.02 61.16 -81.65
N ARG A 735 -16.24 62.23 -81.85
CA ARG A 735 -14.78 62.20 -81.72
C ARG A 735 -14.36 63.07 -80.55
N VAL A 736 -13.69 62.45 -79.59
CA VAL A 736 -13.16 63.16 -78.42
C VAL A 736 -11.64 63.23 -78.55
N SER A 737 -11.12 64.45 -78.63
CA SER A 737 -9.68 64.73 -78.50
C SER A 737 -9.42 65.62 -77.30
N THR A 738 -8.16 65.79 -76.91
CA THR A 738 -7.75 66.56 -75.73
C THR A 738 -8.42 67.94 -75.67
N GLY A 739 -9.43 68.06 -74.80
CA GLY A 739 -10.13 69.31 -74.49
C GLY A 739 -11.39 69.60 -75.33
N GLU A 740 -11.71 68.83 -76.37
CA GLU A 740 -12.80 69.14 -77.30
C GLU A 740 -13.60 67.88 -77.70
N VAL A 741 -14.92 68.03 -77.77
CA VAL A 741 -15.85 67.01 -78.27
C VAL A 741 -16.40 67.47 -79.61
N TYR A 742 -16.13 66.69 -80.65
CA TYR A 742 -16.65 66.90 -81.99
C TYR A 742 -17.84 65.96 -82.21
N LEU A 743 -18.99 66.55 -82.53
CA LEU A 743 -20.18 65.84 -82.98
C LEU A 743 -20.30 66.09 -84.48
N THR A 744 -20.23 65.02 -85.27
CA THR A 744 -20.42 65.10 -86.71
C THR A 744 -21.52 64.15 -87.12
N THR A 745 -22.57 64.66 -87.74
CA THR A 745 -23.43 63.85 -88.61
C THR A 745 -22.65 63.54 -89.89
N ASP A 746 -22.98 62.47 -90.62
CA ASP A 746 -22.30 62.15 -91.89
C ASP A 746 -22.59 63.18 -93.03
N ASP A 747 -23.36 64.25 -92.73
CA ASP A 747 -23.57 65.46 -93.55
C ASP A 747 -23.01 66.71 -92.88
#